data_AF-A0A371DDC4-F1
#
_entry.id   AF-A0A371DDC4-F1
#
_cell.length_a   1.000
_cell.length_b   1.000
_cell.length_c   1.000
_cell.angle_alpha   90.00
_cell.angle_beta   90.00
_cell.angle_gamma   90.00
#
_symmetry.space_group_name_H-M   'P 1'
#
loop_
_entity.id
_entity.type
_entity.pdbx_description
1 polymer ?
#
loop_
_entity_poly.entity_id
_entity_poly.type
_entity_poly.pdbx_seq_one_letter_code
_entity_poly.pdbx_strand_id
1 'polypeptide(L)'
;MSLAWYRGCLAIVGPRVDQIAQAASSRIQQHTQYAAHTTQLLDPCSSSFHITVITKDELRNASIKEAIPSLKDIDTHFIHFAGVGGSVKHGVSYVVIVWAAGQTLRKRVGLKPKNFHVTLSVRDEHALHKGVDSVLPGLGSPSLTSNDPDFLDHLAFTFHINGMSDRARTTAYDLCKAAPASERGYLRLGDAALKECDYKLASLAYACAYERCADNRVSEYCLKRLEECAGYTEWGCAFTDLERSQLHDEAPRELLQPWSAGLRGELSAREPRSSRSFCLQSRDPVFIPHPIRVAAKPEFYRLPRFFRWLVPFHVALMSTPRDAADIVALASPHLGIRHNTPMSIHCGGGKGRAGTVAACYLVAYGFAKPDSRRTEPAMSAKEAIAALRAMRPGSIETEQQEEFVAKYCSAIWKRQAALPDLVPEPPPCPLEIEGSLPQDADLFVLVGLAGSGKTTFSRMLMARDPRGWTYISQDDSGSRKACETAIGNVRPGRGRVLLDRCNVSRDDRKEWLKLASHWATSPVCVWFDYDRELCVSRAQNRAGHPTLPPGNRVRNTMDQMQNMFVRPSLKEGFEAIVTVRSFAAAEEFVSRLSPPVGLFKFPRTAHLLNLGSATDDDVISTTPSVTVGDGCHVVITEKVDGANMGFSLSADRTQILVQNRSHYVNPASHEQFRRLGSWIERHRADLMRVLDRDPLFAQRYVLFGEWLVATHSIAYSLLPDWFLAFDLYDRSLERWADRRTLEALLEGTDIRLVPVLHEGRMWTEEELRQAVLQPSKFYEGPVEGVYVKVEKQGRVVSRGKVARADFISGNEHWSKGPLQLNVLQHTEAQDTY
;
A
#
# COMPACT_ATOMS: atom_id res chain seq x y z
N MET A 1 34.44 52.10 -2.82
CA MET A 1 35.42 51.53 -1.88
C MET A 1 36.31 50.60 -2.68
N SER A 2 37.57 50.43 -2.30
CA SER A 2 38.51 49.57 -3.02
C SER A 2 39.28 48.68 -2.05
N LEU A 3 39.44 47.41 -2.40
CA LEU A 3 40.33 46.49 -1.70
C LEU A 3 41.77 46.75 -2.14
N ALA A 4 42.65 47.08 -1.19
CA ALA A 4 44.04 47.43 -1.49
C ALA A 4 45.00 47.01 -0.36
N TRP A 5 46.28 46.95 -0.69
CA TRP A 5 47.35 46.84 0.30
C TRP A 5 47.49 48.15 1.07
N TYR A 6 47.32 48.11 2.39
CA TYR A 6 47.34 49.30 3.22
C TYR A 6 48.08 49.01 4.52
N ARG A 7 49.15 49.77 4.82
CA ARG A 7 49.94 49.64 6.06
C ARG A 7 50.39 48.20 6.39
N GLY A 8 50.68 47.40 5.37
CA GLY A 8 51.12 46.00 5.52
C GLY A 8 50.00 44.99 5.80
N CYS A 9 48.73 45.39 5.73
CA CYS A 9 47.56 44.51 5.75
C CYS A 9 46.80 44.58 4.42
N LEU A 10 45.87 43.65 4.20
CA LEU A 10 44.89 43.76 3.12
C LEU A 10 43.63 44.39 3.67
N ALA A 11 43.23 45.55 3.15
CA ALA A 11 42.14 46.34 3.71
C ALA A 11 41.23 46.95 2.64
N ILE A 12 39.98 47.21 3.01
CA ILE A 12 39.09 48.09 2.24
C ILE A 12 39.40 49.54 2.64
N VAL A 13 39.69 50.36 1.65
CA VAL A 13 40.04 51.78 1.79
C VAL A 13 39.24 52.65 0.80
N GLY A 14 39.32 53.96 0.99
CA GLY A 14 38.83 54.98 0.07
C GLY A 14 37.72 55.86 0.67
N PRO A 15 37.32 56.93 -0.05
CA PRO A 15 36.55 58.04 0.53
C PRO A 15 35.23 57.64 1.21
N ARG A 16 34.59 56.59 0.69
CA ARG A 16 33.33 56.10 1.26
C ARG A 16 33.52 55.52 2.68
N VAL A 17 34.66 54.86 2.97
CA VAL A 17 34.98 54.35 4.31
C VAL A 17 35.11 55.49 5.31
N ASP A 18 35.79 56.57 4.91
CA ASP A 18 35.95 57.76 5.73
C ASP A 18 34.60 58.46 5.98
N GLN A 19 33.74 58.56 4.95
CA GLN A 19 32.38 59.11 5.09
C GLN A 19 31.53 58.32 6.09
N ILE A 20 31.65 56.99 6.11
CA ILE A 20 30.93 56.13 7.07
C ILE A 20 31.44 56.36 8.48
N ALA A 21 32.75 56.44 8.65
CA ALA A 21 33.36 56.72 9.96
C ALA A 21 32.92 58.11 10.47
N GLN A 22 32.93 59.13 9.61
CA GLN A 22 32.45 60.47 9.92
C GLN A 22 30.98 60.47 10.34
N ALA A 23 30.10 59.86 9.54
CA ALA A 23 28.67 59.77 9.84
C ALA A 23 28.41 59.01 11.16
N ALA A 24 29.15 57.94 11.42
CA ALA A 24 29.07 57.19 12.66
C ALA A 24 29.53 58.03 13.87
N SER A 25 30.65 58.74 13.77
CA SER A 25 31.14 59.64 14.81
C SER A 25 30.14 60.76 15.12
N SER A 26 29.55 61.38 14.09
CA SER A 26 28.50 62.39 14.28
C SER A 26 27.26 61.83 14.97
N ARG A 27 26.85 60.60 14.63
CA ARG A 27 25.73 59.92 15.31
C ARG A 27 26.00 59.68 16.79
N ILE A 28 27.21 59.26 17.17
CA ILE A 28 27.59 59.09 18.59
C ILE A 28 27.56 60.44 19.32
N GLN A 29 28.09 61.50 18.69
CA GLN A 29 28.14 62.86 19.25
C GLN A 29 26.77 63.47 19.49
N GLN A 30 25.80 63.17 18.63
CA GLN A 30 24.44 63.69 18.73
C GLN A 30 23.54 62.83 19.64
N HIS A 31 23.96 61.63 20.03
CA HIS A 31 23.16 60.72 20.84
C HIS A 31 23.23 61.10 22.33
N THR A 32 22.09 61.43 22.92
CA THR A 32 21.97 61.91 24.32
C THR A 32 22.66 61.02 25.35
N GLN A 33 22.61 59.69 25.16
CA GLN A 33 23.23 58.72 26.07
C GLN A 33 24.75 58.56 25.90
N TYR A 34 25.29 58.80 24.70
CA TYR A 34 26.68 58.44 24.36
C TYR A 34 27.59 59.63 24.04
N ALA A 35 27.02 60.83 23.90
CA ALA A 35 27.75 62.07 23.60
C ALA A 35 28.91 62.35 24.58
N ALA A 36 28.73 62.04 25.87
CA ALA A 36 29.75 62.23 26.91
C ALA A 36 31.02 61.36 26.73
N HIS A 37 30.95 60.32 25.89
CA HIS A 37 32.05 59.37 25.65
C HIS A 37 32.83 59.65 24.35
N THR A 38 32.60 60.82 23.73
CA THR A 38 33.17 61.19 22.42
C THR A 38 34.59 61.72 22.44
N THR A 39 35.13 62.08 23.62
CA THR A 39 36.51 62.57 23.80
C THR A 39 37.59 61.56 23.42
N GLN A 40 37.20 60.30 23.19
CA GLN A 40 38.10 59.21 22.81
C GLN A 40 37.97 58.79 21.34
N LEU A 41 37.17 59.51 20.55
CA LEU A 41 37.05 59.29 19.11
C LEU A 41 38.27 59.89 18.37
N LEU A 42 38.68 59.21 17.32
CA LEU A 42 39.66 59.69 16.35
C LEU A 42 39.09 60.92 15.63
N ASP A 43 39.94 61.93 15.42
CA ASP A 43 39.56 63.11 14.65
C ASP A 43 39.29 62.70 13.19
N PRO A 44 38.04 62.85 12.70
CA PRO A 44 37.67 62.39 11.37
C PRO A 44 38.31 63.18 10.22
N CYS A 45 38.86 64.36 10.50
CA CYS A 45 39.53 65.21 9.52
C CYS A 45 41.01 64.88 9.34
N SER A 46 41.68 64.30 10.35
CA SER A 46 43.10 63.95 10.32
C SER A 46 43.38 62.44 10.26
N SER A 47 42.35 61.59 10.43
CA SER A 47 42.47 60.14 10.44
C SER A 47 42.07 59.50 9.11
N SER A 48 42.84 58.49 8.67
CA SER A 48 42.49 57.65 7.51
C SER A 48 41.90 56.33 8.00
N PHE A 49 40.63 56.08 7.67
CA PHE A 49 39.90 54.90 8.11
C PHE A 49 40.02 53.75 7.10
N HIS A 50 39.97 52.52 7.60
CA HIS A 50 40.07 51.31 6.78
C HIS A 50 39.36 50.14 7.45
N ILE A 51 38.99 49.13 6.66
CA ILE A 51 38.45 47.85 7.17
C ILE A 51 39.50 46.78 6.94
N THR A 52 40.11 46.27 8.02
CA THR A 52 41.15 45.24 7.90
C THR A 52 40.54 43.88 7.58
N VAL A 53 40.82 43.36 6.37
CA VAL A 53 40.32 42.09 5.86
C VAL A 53 41.24 40.93 6.23
N ILE A 54 42.54 41.10 6.00
CA ILE A 54 43.60 40.16 6.40
C ILE A 54 44.68 40.96 7.14
N THR A 55 45.03 40.54 8.36
CA THR A 55 45.99 41.27 9.21
C THR A 55 47.43 41.08 8.72
N LYS A 56 48.33 41.98 9.15
CA LYS A 56 49.76 41.87 8.87
C LYS A 56 50.35 40.54 9.37
N ASP A 57 49.86 40.03 10.50
CA ASP A 57 50.34 38.78 11.08
C ASP A 57 49.83 37.56 10.31
N GLU A 58 48.57 37.57 9.85
CA GLU A 58 48.02 36.53 8.97
C GLU A 58 48.81 36.45 7.65
N LEU A 59 49.23 37.60 7.10
CA LEU A 59 50.01 37.68 5.87
C LEU A 59 51.48 37.24 5.99
N ARG A 60 51.98 36.98 7.20
CA ARG A 60 53.33 36.39 7.37
C ARG A 60 53.38 34.96 6.84
N ASN A 61 52.23 34.27 6.79
CA ASN A 61 52.14 32.97 6.17
C ASN A 61 52.10 33.11 4.64
N ALA A 62 53.18 32.70 3.97
CA ALA A 62 53.34 32.84 2.53
C ALA A 62 52.22 32.16 1.72
N SER A 63 51.69 31.02 2.22
CA SER A 63 50.62 30.29 1.52
C SER A 63 49.31 31.06 1.44
N ILE A 64 49.03 31.93 2.41
CA ILE A 64 47.85 32.81 2.39
C ILE A 64 48.01 33.84 1.28
N LYS A 65 49.19 34.44 1.15
CA LYS A 65 49.45 35.48 0.15
C LYS A 65 49.35 34.93 -1.28
N GLU A 66 49.81 33.69 -1.50
CA GLU A 66 49.72 32.98 -2.79
C GLU A 66 48.27 32.58 -3.14
N ALA A 67 47.42 32.32 -2.14
CA ALA A 67 46.03 31.91 -2.35
C ALA A 67 45.06 33.08 -2.63
N ILE A 68 45.50 34.35 -2.47
CA ILE A 68 44.66 35.52 -2.70
C ILE A 68 44.40 35.69 -4.21
N PRO A 69 43.13 35.70 -4.67
CA PRO A 69 42.81 35.96 -6.07
C PRO A 69 43.11 37.41 -6.45
N SER A 70 42.99 37.75 -7.74
CA SER A 70 43.08 39.14 -8.18
C SER A 70 42.13 40.02 -7.36
N LEU A 71 42.65 41.13 -6.82
CA LEU A 71 41.86 42.02 -5.95
C LEU A 71 40.64 42.62 -6.66
N LYS A 72 40.67 42.68 -8.00
CA LYS A 72 39.56 43.15 -8.84
C LYS A 72 38.41 42.15 -8.91
N ASP A 73 38.67 40.88 -8.60
CA ASP A 73 37.70 39.78 -8.71
C ASP A 73 36.88 39.63 -7.41
N ILE A 74 37.23 40.40 -6.38
CA ILE A 74 36.57 40.36 -5.07
C ILE A 74 35.50 41.43 -5.03
N ASP A 75 34.25 41.01 -4.84
CA ASP A 75 33.12 41.93 -4.83
C ASP A 75 33.09 42.85 -3.60
N THR A 76 33.17 44.16 -3.84
CA THR A 76 33.09 45.22 -2.83
C THR A 76 31.82 46.08 -2.94
N HIS A 77 30.84 45.70 -3.77
CA HIS A 77 29.62 46.48 -3.96
C HIS A 77 28.68 46.40 -2.74
N PHE A 78 28.62 45.22 -2.11
CA PHE A 78 27.70 44.91 -1.01
C PHE A 78 28.42 44.86 0.36
N ILE A 79 28.90 46.02 0.80
CA ILE A 79 29.48 46.24 2.13
C ILE A 79 28.45 47.02 2.96
N HIS A 80 27.88 46.37 3.97
CA HIS A 80 26.81 46.95 4.77
C HIS A 80 27.30 47.42 6.14
N PHE A 81 26.72 48.53 6.62
CA PHE A 81 27.01 49.12 7.92
C PHE A 81 25.88 48.74 8.86
N ALA A 82 26.14 47.89 9.85
CA ALA A 82 25.09 47.45 10.78
C ALA A 82 24.75 48.52 11.82
N GLY A 83 25.73 49.32 12.23
CA GLY A 83 25.58 50.38 13.24
C GLY A 83 26.89 50.70 13.93
N VAL A 84 26.81 51.49 15.00
CA VAL A 84 27.96 51.74 15.89
C VAL A 84 27.94 50.73 17.03
N GLY A 85 28.98 49.92 17.10
CA GLY A 85 29.25 49.03 18.23
C GLY A 85 30.33 49.58 19.14
N GLY A 86 30.39 49.08 20.36
CA GLY A 86 31.39 49.54 21.31
C GLY A 86 31.13 49.13 22.74
N SER A 87 32.03 49.56 23.62
CA SER A 87 31.92 49.37 25.05
C SER A 87 32.22 50.69 25.76
N VAL A 88 31.16 51.30 26.30
CA VAL A 88 31.22 52.55 27.07
C VAL A 88 32.23 52.46 28.21
N LYS A 89 32.26 51.31 28.92
CA LYS A 89 33.20 51.05 30.04
C LYS A 89 34.67 51.08 29.61
N HIS A 90 34.97 50.61 28.41
CA HIS A 90 36.35 50.45 27.91
C HIS A 90 36.77 51.63 27.04
N GLY A 91 35.83 52.51 26.66
CA GLY A 91 36.13 53.65 25.82
C GLY A 91 36.35 53.30 24.34
N VAL A 92 35.82 52.15 23.90
CA VAL A 92 36.07 51.60 22.57
C VAL A 92 34.82 51.74 21.72
N SER A 93 34.94 52.33 20.54
CA SER A 93 33.85 52.51 19.56
C SER A 93 34.32 52.13 18.16
N TYR A 94 33.45 51.46 17.41
CA TYR A 94 33.73 51.04 16.03
C TYR A 94 32.44 50.91 15.22
N VAL A 95 32.55 51.03 13.89
CA VAL A 95 31.44 50.70 12.98
C VAL A 95 31.46 49.20 12.73
N VAL A 96 30.32 48.54 12.91
CA VAL A 96 30.16 47.11 12.60
C VAL A 96 29.88 46.93 11.12
N ILE A 97 30.67 46.09 10.45
CA ILE A 97 30.59 45.84 9.01
C ILE A 97 30.13 44.40 8.73
N VAL A 98 29.13 44.25 7.86
CA VAL A 98 28.71 42.96 7.31
C VAL A 98 29.12 42.91 5.84
N TRP A 99 29.98 41.94 5.50
CA TRP A 99 30.52 41.78 4.14
C TRP A 99 30.76 40.31 3.83
N ALA A 100 29.78 39.67 3.16
CA ALA A 100 29.80 38.25 2.83
C ALA A 100 30.97 37.87 1.92
N ALA A 101 31.25 38.65 0.86
CA ALA A 101 32.37 38.38 -0.04
C ALA A 101 33.73 38.42 0.67
N GLY A 102 33.89 39.28 1.68
CA GLY A 102 35.06 39.28 2.55
C GLY A 102 35.23 38.00 3.37
N GLN A 103 34.13 37.45 3.89
CA GLN A 103 34.18 36.16 4.60
C GLN A 103 34.49 35.01 3.64
N THR A 104 33.93 35.03 2.43
CA THR A 104 34.24 34.06 1.37
C THR A 104 35.72 34.09 0.99
N LEU A 105 36.30 35.29 0.87
CA LEU A 105 37.74 35.47 0.65
C LEU A 105 38.55 34.83 1.79
N ARG A 106 38.23 35.14 3.05
CA ARG A 106 38.93 34.56 4.21
C ARG A 106 38.87 33.03 4.20
N LYS A 107 37.68 32.46 3.96
CA LYS A 107 37.51 31.00 3.84
C LYS A 107 38.34 30.40 2.69
N ARG A 108 38.38 31.06 1.52
CA ARG A 108 39.15 30.62 0.35
C ARG A 108 40.65 30.54 0.62
N VAL A 109 41.19 31.47 1.40
CA VAL A 109 42.62 31.50 1.77
C VAL A 109 42.93 30.73 3.06
N GLY A 110 41.99 29.95 3.59
CA GLY A 110 42.19 29.12 4.78
C GLY A 110 42.17 29.87 6.12
N LEU A 111 41.68 31.10 6.15
CA LEU A 111 41.55 31.90 7.37
C LEU A 111 40.23 31.68 8.08
N LYS A 112 40.25 31.77 9.41
CA LYS A 112 39.03 31.76 10.24
C LYS A 112 38.16 32.99 9.93
N PRO A 113 36.83 32.89 10.01
CA PRO A 113 35.95 34.05 9.92
C PRO A 113 36.32 35.17 10.90
N LYS A 114 36.02 36.42 10.55
CA LYS A 114 36.37 37.60 11.37
C LYS A 114 35.27 38.65 11.33
N ASN A 115 35.02 39.33 12.45
CA ASN A 115 34.16 40.50 12.48
C ASN A 115 34.86 41.72 11.85
N PHE A 116 34.34 42.16 10.70
CA PHE A 116 34.83 43.36 10.02
C PHE A 116 34.32 44.61 10.73
N HIS A 117 35.18 45.61 10.89
CA HIS A 117 34.84 46.84 11.58
C HIS A 117 35.73 48.00 11.10
N VAL A 118 35.26 49.22 11.36
CA VAL A 118 36.06 50.45 11.27
C VAL A 118 36.27 50.98 12.67
N THR A 119 37.51 51.03 13.15
CA THR A 119 37.82 51.56 14.49
C THR A 119 37.61 53.07 14.51
N LEU A 120 36.79 53.56 15.45
CA LEU A 120 36.48 54.98 15.62
C LEU A 120 37.20 55.60 16.80
N SER A 121 37.53 54.83 17.83
CA SER A 121 38.22 55.31 19.04
C SER A 121 39.75 55.23 18.92
N VAL A 122 40.45 56.09 19.66
CA VAL A 122 41.92 56.05 19.79
C VAL A 122 42.38 54.73 20.42
N ARG A 123 41.58 54.20 21.35
CA ARG A 123 41.80 52.90 21.97
C ARG A 123 41.13 51.82 21.12
N ASP A 124 41.88 50.80 20.71
CA ASP A 124 41.36 49.58 20.10
C ASP A 124 41.61 48.37 21.02
N GLU A 125 40.60 47.54 21.23
CA GLU A 125 40.69 46.34 22.05
C GLU A 125 40.31 45.12 21.22
N HIS A 126 41.31 44.29 20.91
CA HIS A 126 41.15 43.16 19.99
C HIS A 126 40.33 42.01 20.57
N ALA A 127 40.16 41.94 21.90
CA ALA A 127 39.41 40.89 22.58
C ALA A 127 37.88 41.11 22.57
N LEU A 128 37.42 42.33 22.27
CA LEU A 128 35.99 42.63 22.22
C LEU A 128 35.35 41.97 20.98
N HIS A 129 34.12 41.46 21.16
CA HIS A 129 33.30 41.01 20.04
C HIS A 129 32.82 42.21 19.23
N LYS A 130 33.16 42.27 17.93
CA LYS A 130 32.84 43.39 17.03
C LYS A 130 31.77 43.07 15.99
N GLY A 131 30.94 42.06 16.24
CA GLY A 131 29.83 41.66 15.37
C GLY A 131 28.55 42.46 15.63
N VAL A 132 27.44 42.10 14.97
CA VAL A 132 26.17 42.86 15.05
C VAL A 132 25.62 42.96 16.48
N ASP A 133 25.85 41.95 17.33
CA ASP A 133 25.40 41.95 18.73
C ASP A 133 26.14 42.98 19.62
N SER A 134 27.19 43.64 19.09
CA SER A 134 27.91 44.70 19.78
C SER A 134 27.37 46.10 19.51
N VAL A 135 26.39 46.23 18.60
CA VAL A 135 25.78 47.52 18.24
C VAL A 135 25.06 48.10 19.47
N LEU A 136 25.36 49.35 19.79
CA LEU A 136 24.79 50.03 20.95
C LEU A 136 23.30 50.36 20.72
N PRO A 137 22.45 50.27 21.77
CA PRO A 137 21.04 50.66 21.69
C PRO A 137 20.84 52.05 21.07
N GLY A 138 19.93 52.18 20.10
CA GLY A 138 19.66 53.47 19.42
C GLY A 138 20.68 53.89 18.37
N LEU A 139 21.81 53.18 18.22
CA LEU A 139 22.85 53.45 17.20
C LEU A 139 22.88 52.43 16.06
N GLY A 140 21.78 51.69 15.86
CA GLY A 140 21.57 50.83 14.71
C GLY A 140 21.50 51.60 13.39
N SER A 141 21.94 50.97 12.31
CA SER A 141 21.67 51.47 10.95
C SER A 141 20.20 51.26 10.58
N PRO A 142 19.65 52.05 9.65
CA PRO A 142 18.32 51.80 9.09
C PRO A 142 18.19 50.37 8.55
N SER A 143 19.20 49.85 7.84
CA SER A 143 19.21 48.48 7.30
C SER A 143 19.09 47.39 8.36
N LEU A 144 19.67 47.60 9.55
CA LEU A 144 19.53 46.68 10.69
C LEU A 144 18.10 46.69 11.25
N THR A 145 17.37 47.80 11.09
CA THR A 145 16.01 47.98 11.59
C THR A 145 14.92 47.78 10.55
N SER A 146 15.23 47.83 9.26
CA SER A 146 14.25 47.89 8.16
C SER A 146 14.00 46.57 7.44
N ASN A 147 14.44 45.42 7.99
CA ASN A 147 14.35 44.09 7.35
C ASN A 147 14.79 44.11 5.87
N ASP A 148 15.87 44.85 5.57
CA ASP A 148 16.42 44.98 4.22
C ASP A 148 16.91 43.61 3.69
N PRO A 149 16.35 43.05 2.59
CA PRO A 149 16.68 41.72 2.12
C PRO A 149 18.17 41.49 1.79
N ASP A 150 18.83 42.47 1.18
CA ASP A 150 20.26 42.34 0.82
C ASP A 150 21.14 42.30 2.08
N PHE A 151 20.83 43.15 3.07
CA PHE A 151 21.51 43.12 4.36
C PHE A 151 21.30 41.80 5.10
N LEU A 152 20.05 41.31 5.15
CA LEU A 152 19.70 40.05 5.82
C LEU A 152 20.39 38.84 5.17
N ASP A 153 20.52 38.79 3.84
CA ASP A 153 21.24 37.70 3.15
C ASP A 153 22.73 37.66 3.55
N HIS A 154 23.38 38.82 3.52
CA HIS A 154 24.78 38.96 3.90
C HIS A 154 24.99 38.67 5.39
N LEU A 155 24.05 39.06 6.24
CA LEU A 155 24.08 38.82 7.68
C LEU A 155 23.88 37.34 8.01
N ALA A 156 22.87 36.68 7.41
CA ALA A 156 22.61 35.25 7.60
C ALA A 156 23.82 34.40 7.17
N PHE A 157 24.43 34.73 6.02
CA PHE A 157 25.67 34.07 5.59
C PHE A 157 26.82 34.28 6.58
N THR A 158 26.97 35.50 7.11
CA THR A 158 28.01 35.82 8.10
C THR A 158 27.81 35.05 9.40
N PHE A 159 26.57 34.93 9.90
CA PHE A 159 26.29 34.09 11.06
C PHE A 159 26.57 32.61 10.79
N HIS A 160 26.16 32.10 9.62
CA HIS A 160 26.38 30.71 9.23
C HIS A 160 27.89 30.37 9.21
N ILE A 161 28.71 31.21 8.57
CA ILE A 161 30.15 30.98 8.46
C ILE A 161 30.86 31.10 9.81
N ASN A 162 30.39 31.99 10.69
CA ASN A 162 30.87 32.14 12.07
C ASN A 162 30.45 30.99 13.00
N GLY A 163 29.61 30.06 12.55
CA GLY A 163 29.10 28.97 13.39
C GLY A 163 27.96 29.37 14.33
N MET A 164 27.34 30.53 14.12
CA MET A 164 26.20 31.02 14.88
C MET A 164 24.90 30.55 14.23
N SER A 165 24.64 29.25 14.26
CA SER A 165 23.57 28.61 13.48
C SER A 165 22.16 29.12 13.84
N ASP A 166 21.83 29.29 15.13
CA ASP A 166 20.53 29.79 15.56
C ASP A 166 20.23 31.22 15.06
N ARG A 167 21.25 32.09 15.09
CA ARG A 167 21.17 33.45 14.54
C ARG A 167 21.04 33.41 13.02
N ALA A 168 21.81 32.56 12.34
CA ALA A 168 21.71 32.38 10.90
C ALA A 168 20.31 31.94 10.48
N ARG A 169 19.71 30.99 11.22
CA ARG A 169 18.34 30.50 10.98
C ARG A 169 17.31 31.60 11.20
N THR A 170 17.39 32.32 12.32
CA THR A 170 16.46 33.43 12.62
C THR A 170 16.54 34.53 11.56
N THR A 171 17.74 34.96 11.19
CA THR A 171 17.93 35.96 10.12
C THR A 171 17.47 35.44 8.76
N ALA A 172 17.64 34.16 8.47
CA ALA A 172 17.12 33.56 7.23
C ALA A 172 15.59 33.52 7.22
N TYR A 173 14.93 33.30 8.37
CA TYR A 173 13.47 33.43 8.48
C TYR A 173 13.00 34.85 8.19
N ASP A 174 13.66 35.85 8.77
CA ASP A 174 13.35 37.26 8.50
C ASP A 174 13.54 37.60 7.02
N LEU A 175 14.58 37.06 6.39
CA LEU A 175 14.80 37.21 4.94
C LEU A 175 13.69 36.56 4.11
N CYS A 176 13.24 35.36 4.47
CA CYS A 176 12.10 34.71 3.80
C CYS A 176 10.82 35.56 3.93
N LYS A 177 10.58 36.16 5.09
CA LYS A 177 9.42 37.05 5.31
C LYS A 177 9.54 38.37 4.52
N ALA A 178 10.75 38.94 4.44
CA ALA A 178 11.02 40.20 3.76
C ALA A 178 11.00 40.06 2.22
N ALA A 179 11.40 38.90 1.69
CA ALA A 179 11.48 38.63 0.26
C ALA A 179 11.00 37.19 -0.09
N PRO A 180 9.71 36.87 0.09
CA PRO A 180 9.19 35.50 -0.08
C PRO A 180 9.25 34.97 -1.52
N ALA A 181 9.41 35.86 -2.51
CA ALA A 181 9.61 35.48 -3.91
C ALA A 181 11.08 35.18 -4.25
N SER A 182 12.04 35.54 -3.39
CA SER A 182 13.45 35.26 -3.62
C SER A 182 13.87 33.90 -3.07
N GLU A 183 14.71 33.21 -3.81
CA GLU A 183 15.40 31.99 -3.42
C GLU A 183 16.42 32.19 -2.28
N ARG A 184 16.97 33.40 -2.12
CA ARG A 184 18.11 33.67 -1.21
C ARG A 184 17.80 33.32 0.24
N GLY A 185 16.63 33.75 0.74
CA GLY A 185 16.18 33.44 2.11
C GLY A 185 16.12 31.95 2.37
N TYR A 186 15.50 31.21 1.44
CA TYR A 186 15.35 29.77 1.55
C TYR A 186 16.68 29.02 1.40
N LEU A 187 17.61 29.50 0.57
CA LEU A 187 18.98 28.94 0.51
C LEU A 187 19.71 29.08 1.85
N ARG A 188 19.67 30.27 2.48
CA ARG A 188 20.29 30.51 3.78
C ARG A 188 19.65 29.67 4.88
N LEU A 189 18.33 29.55 4.84
CA LEU A 189 17.59 28.71 5.77
C LEU A 189 17.98 27.24 5.63
N GLY A 190 18.08 26.75 4.38
CA GLY A 190 18.51 25.38 4.07
C GLY A 190 19.92 25.08 4.56
N ASP A 191 20.89 25.98 4.30
CA ASP A 191 22.29 25.82 4.73
C ASP A 191 22.40 25.83 6.26
N ALA A 192 21.65 26.72 6.94
CA ALA A 192 21.62 26.79 8.40
C ALA A 192 21.00 25.54 9.04
N ALA A 193 19.82 25.12 8.56
CA ALA A 193 19.12 23.95 9.06
C ALA A 193 19.93 22.65 8.85
N LEU A 194 20.55 22.50 7.68
CA LEU A 194 21.38 21.33 7.38
C LEU A 194 22.57 21.21 8.34
N LYS A 195 23.17 22.34 8.73
CA LYS A 195 24.28 22.38 9.70
C LYS A 195 23.85 22.00 11.12
N GLU A 196 22.58 22.22 11.46
CA GLU A 196 21.97 21.82 12.74
C GLU A 196 21.39 20.39 12.70
N CYS A 197 21.50 19.68 11.57
CA CYS A 197 20.86 18.39 11.33
C CYS A 197 19.31 18.45 11.34
N ASP A 198 18.71 19.63 11.11
CA ASP A 198 17.28 19.81 10.90
C ASP A 198 16.91 19.48 9.44
N TYR A 199 17.07 18.21 9.07
CA TYR A 199 16.99 17.75 7.68
C TYR A 199 15.63 18.00 7.01
N LYS A 200 14.51 17.97 7.77
CA LYS A 200 13.20 18.27 7.20
C LYS A 200 13.09 19.74 6.84
N LEU A 201 13.45 20.63 7.76
CA LEU A 201 13.45 22.08 7.51
C LEU A 201 14.38 22.42 6.34
N ALA A 202 15.57 21.83 6.30
CA ALA A 202 16.52 21.99 5.21
C ALA A 202 15.91 21.56 3.86
N SER A 203 15.31 20.37 3.81
CA SER A 203 14.65 19.83 2.60
C SER A 203 13.55 20.76 2.07
N LEU A 204 12.66 21.23 2.95
CA LEU A 204 11.60 22.16 2.56
C LEU A 204 12.16 23.49 2.03
N ALA A 205 13.19 24.03 2.69
CA ALA A 205 13.82 25.27 2.28
C ALA A 205 14.53 25.14 0.91
N TYR A 206 15.28 24.06 0.67
CA TYR A 206 15.89 23.83 -0.64
C TYR A 206 14.86 23.63 -1.76
N ALA A 207 13.72 23.00 -1.47
CA ALA A 207 12.62 22.91 -2.43
C ALA A 207 12.04 24.29 -2.76
N CYS A 208 11.78 25.14 -1.75
CA CYS A 208 11.33 26.51 -1.98
C CYS A 208 12.34 27.35 -2.77
N ALA A 209 13.63 27.20 -2.48
CA ALA A 209 14.71 27.86 -3.22
C ALA A 209 14.76 27.40 -4.68
N TYR A 210 14.67 26.09 -4.92
CA TYR A 210 14.64 25.51 -6.27
C TYR A 210 13.52 26.11 -7.11
N GLU A 211 12.31 26.21 -6.56
CA GLU A 211 11.14 26.73 -7.28
C GLU A 211 11.20 28.23 -7.60
N ARG A 212 12.13 28.96 -6.98
CA ARG A 212 12.31 30.41 -7.14
C ARG A 212 13.57 30.79 -7.90
N CYS A 213 14.49 29.84 -8.09
CA CYS A 213 15.76 30.12 -8.74
C CYS A 213 15.66 29.96 -10.27
N ALA A 214 16.23 30.92 -11.01
CA ALA A 214 16.39 30.81 -12.47
C ALA A 214 17.79 30.31 -12.87
N ASP A 215 18.75 30.28 -11.94
CA ASP A 215 20.12 29.84 -12.19
C ASP A 215 20.24 28.31 -12.05
N ASN A 216 20.67 27.65 -13.13
CA ASN A 216 20.90 26.21 -13.19
C ASN A 216 21.91 25.71 -12.14
N ARG A 217 22.92 26.50 -11.77
CA ARG A 217 23.90 26.12 -10.73
C ARG A 217 23.26 26.07 -9.35
N VAL A 218 22.35 27.01 -9.07
CA VAL A 218 21.59 27.05 -7.82
C VAL A 218 20.57 25.92 -7.79
N SER A 219 19.87 25.69 -8.91
CA SER A 219 18.96 24.55 -9.06
C SER A 219 19.65 23.21 -8.77
N GLU A 220 20.83 22.98 -9.37
CA GLU A 220 21.62 21.77 -9.15
C GLU A 220 22.11 21.64 -7.71
N TYR A 221 22.49 22.76 -7.08
CA TYR A 221 22.85 22.80 -5.67
C TYR A 221 21.69 22.36 -4.78
N CYS A 222 20.49 22.92 -5.00
CA CYS A 222 19.29 22.54 -4.27
C CYS A 222 18.97 21.04 -4.43
N LEU A 223 19.00 20.51 -5.66
CA LEU A 223 18.73 19.10 -5.91
C LEU A 223 19.74 18.19 -5.19
N LYS A 224 21.04 18.52 -5.22
CA LYS A 224 22.06 17.77 -4.49
C LYS A 224 21.83 17.79 -2.97
N ARG A 225 21.40 18.93 -2.42
CA ARG A 225 21.09 19.05 -0.99
C ARG A 225 19.80 18.34 -0.59
N LEU A 226 18.80 18.33 -1.47
CA LEU A 226 17.58 17.54 -1.29
C LEU A 226 17.90 16.03 -1.23
N GLU A 227 18.77 15.54 -2.11
CA GLU A 227 19.26 14.15 -2.06
C GLU A 227 20.00 13.82 -0.76
N GLU A 228 20.82 14.75 -0.26
CA GLU A 228 21.51 14.61 1.04
C GLU A 228 20.52 14.55 2.20
N CYS A 229 19.50 15.42 2.21
CA CYS A 229 18.45 15.43 3.23
C CYS A 229 17.60 14.16 3.20
N ALA A 230 17.33 13.59 2.01
CA ALA A 230 16.56 12.36 1.86
C ALA A 230 17.20 11.13 2.53
N GLY A 231 18.48 11.23 2.90
CA GLY A 231 19.16 10.26 3.76
C GLY A 231 18.71 10.24 5.22
N TYR A 232 17.88 11.21 5.63
CA TYR A 232 17.47 11.43 7.01
C TYR A 232 15.99 11.80 7.17
N THR A 233 15.31 12.21 6.10
CA THR A 233 13.91 12.62 6.11
C THR A 233 13.16 12.12 4.87
N GLU A 234 11.83 12.04 4.95
CA GLU A 234 10.99 11.67 3.80
C GLU A 234 10.83 12.81 2.78
N TRP A 235 10.51 12.48 1.53
CA TRP A 235 10.31 13.48 0.47
C TRP A 235 9.02 14.30 0.66
N GLY A 236 9.07 15.58 0.30
CA GLY A 236 7.92 16.47 0.34
C GLY A 236 7.47 16.84 1.76
N CYS A 237 6.22 17.29 1.85
CA CYS A 237 5.56 17.68 3.10
C CYS A 237 5.06 16.46 3.90
N ALA A 238 5.89 15.42 4.04
CA ALA A 238 5.62 14.23 4.85
C ALA A 238 6.49 14.24 6.11
N PHE A 239 5.90 14.31 7.28
CA PHE A 239 6.57 14.60 8.55
C PHE A 239 6.42 13.46 9.55
N THR A 240 7.46 13.18 10.32
CA THR A 240 7.31 12.50 11.62
C THR A 240 6.92 13.48 12.71
N ASP A 241 6.57 12.96 13.90
CA ASP A 241 6.30 13.80 15.07
C ASP A 241 7.46 14.74 15.43
N LEU A 242 8.70 14.23 15.40
CA LEU A 242 9.90 15.01 15.71
C LEU A 242 10.18 16.09 14.65
N GLU A 243 9.94 15.78 13.38
CA GLU A 243 10.15 16.73 12.29
C GLU A 243 9.14 17.88 12.33
N ARG A 244 7.92 17.64 12.83
CA ARG A 244 6.95 18.72 13.03
C ARG A 244 7.43 19.76 14.03
N SER A 245 8.18 19.36 15.07
CA SER A 245 8.76 20.31 16.03
C SER A 245 9.92 21.15 15.48
N GLN A 246 10.47 20.81 14.30
CA GLN A 246 11.47 21.64 13.63
C GLN A 246 10.86 22.89 13.00
N LEU A 247 9.54 22.88 12.76
CA LEU A 247 8.80 24.01 12.23
C LEU A 247 8.29 24.87 13.41
N HIS A 248 8.97 25.98 13.67
CA HIS A 248 8.52 26.96 14.66
C HIS A 248 7.23 27.67 14.20
N ASP A 249 6.47 28.24 15.16
CA ASP A 249 5.22 28.97 14.88
C ASP A 249 5.41 30.15 13.87
N GLU A 250 6.64 30.62 13.69
CA GLU A 250 7.00 31.71 12.77
C GLU A 250 7.54 31.25 11.40
N ALA A 251 7.55 29.95 11.11
CA ALA A 251 8.07 29.42 9.86
C ALA A 251 7.31 29.98 8.63
N PRO A 252 8.00 30.34 7.52
CA PRO A 252 7.39 30.79 6.29
C PRO A 252 6.36 29.78 5.77
N ARG A 253 5.17 30.27 5.41
CA ARG A 253 4.06 29.42 4.97
C ARG A 253 4.38 28.67 3.67
N GLU A 254 5.29 29.22 2.87
CA GLU A 254 5.77 28.64 1.62
C GLU A 254 6.44 27.28 1.82
N LEU A 255 7.05 27.02 2.99
CA LEU A 255 7.69 25.74 3.31
C LEU A 255 6.70 24.56 3.34
N LEU A 256 5.42 24.85 3.61
CA LEU A 256 4.37 23.83 3.66
C LEU A 256 3.58 23.71 2.36
N GLN A 257 3.93 24.47 1.33
CA GLN A 257 3.26 24.36 0.04
C GLN A 257 3.61 23.03 -0.65
N PRO A 258 2.64 22.43 -1.39
CA PRO A 258 2.92 21.26 -2.20
C PRO A 258 4.01 21.53 -3.23
N TRP A 259 5.02 20.66 -3.30
CA TRP A 259 6.08 20.78 -4.30
C TRP A 259 5.52 20.67 -5.72
N SER A 260 6.03 21.47 -6.65
CA SER A 260 5.58 21.49 -8.04
C SER A 260 5.78 20.16 -8.78
N ALA A 261 4.97 19.93 -9.82
CA ALA A 261 5.13 18.75 -10.68
C ALA A 261 6.50 18.70 -11.37
N GLY A 262 7.10 19.86 -11.68
CA GLY A 262 8.43 19.97 -12.25
C GLY A 262 9.51 19.42 -11.31
N LEU A 263 9.55 19.91 -10.06
CA LEU A 263 10.49 19.41 -9.05
C LEU A 263 10.30 17.92 -8.77
N ARG A 264 9.06 17.45 -8.65
CA ARG A 264 8.76 16.01 -8.48
C ARG A 264 9.25 15.19 -9.67
N GLY A 265 9.08 15.71 -10.88
CA GLY A 265 9.55 15.12 -12.13
C GLY A 265 11.07 14.91 -12.11
N GLU A 266 11.83 15.95 -11.81
CA GLU A 266 13.29 15.92 -11.69
C GLU A 266 13.77 14.93 -10.63
N LEU A 267 13.20 14.98 -9.42
CA LEU A 267 13.56 14.05 -8.34
C LEU A 267 13.23 12.60 -8.67
N SER A 268 12.12 12.34 -9.38
CA SER A 268 11.73 10.99 -9.80
C SER A 268 12.56 10.46 -10.97
N ALA A 269 13.21 11.33 -11.74
CA ALA A 269 14.04 10.97 -12.89
C ALA A 269 15.49 10.72 -12.50
N ARG A 270 15.96 11.33 -11.41
CA ARG A 270 17.28 11.09 -10.86
C ARG A 270 17.32 9.70 -10.26
N GLU A 271 18.17 8.83 -10.81
CA GLU A 271 18.57 7.61 -10.10
C GLU A 271 19.23 8.03 -8.79
N PRO A 272 18.70 7.64 -7.62
CA PRO A 272 19.36 7.93 -6.36
C PRO A 272 20.77 7.33 -6.43
N ARG A 273 21.80 8.18 -6.49
CA ARG A 273 23.21 7.77 -6.63
C ARG A 273 23.71 6.90 -5.48
N SER A 274 22.90 6.75 -4.43
CA SER A 274 23.06 5.71 -3.44
C SER A 274 21.70 5.22 -2.96
N SER A 275 21.65 3.94 -2.57
CA SER A 275 20.57 3.21 -1.91
C SER A 275 20.14 3.80 -0.55
N ARG A 276 20.39 5.10 -0.31
CA ARG A 276 20.35 5.74 1.00
C ARG A 276 19.03 6.44 1.33
N SER A 277 17.90 5.79 1.09
CA SER A 277 16.66 6.20 1.76
C SER A 277 16.65 5.62 3.19
N PHE A 278 17.59 6.05 4.02
CA PHE A 278 17.89 5.47 5.33
C PHE A 278 17.25 6.25 6.49
N CYS A 279 16.93 5.51 7.55
CA CYS A 279 16.81 5.94 8.95
C CYS A 279 15.46 6.34 9.58
N LEU A 280 14.34 6.49 8.86
CA LEU A 280 13.05 6.50 9.60
C LEU A 280 12.72 5.08 10.07
N GLN A 281 12.48 4.91 11.37
CA GLN A 281 11.96 3.63 11.83
C GLN A 281 10.61 3.43 11.18
N SER A 282 10.43 2.27 10.55
CA SER A 282 9.22 1.94 9.80
C SER A 282 7.92 2.23 10.59
N ARG A 283 7.97 2.19 11.93
CA ARG A 283 6.82 2.38 12.83
C ARG A 283 6.45 3.85 13.10
N ASP A 284 7.29 4.81 12.76
CA ASP A 284 7.03 6.21 13.09
C ASP A 284 5.82 6.73 12.29
N PRO A 285 4.83 7.36 12.94
CA PRO A 285 3.70 7.94 12.25
C PRO A 285 4.15 9.05 11.29
N VAL A 286 3.65 9.00 10.06
CA VAL A 286 3.89 10.04 9.05
C VAL A 286 2.63 10.90 8.91
N PHE A 287 2.83 12.21 8.82
CA PHE A 287 1.78 13.21 8.72
C PHE A 287 1.99 14.08 7.48
N ILE A 288 0.90 14.60 6.94
CA ILE A 288 0.93 15.64 5.89
C ILE A 288 0.09 16.84 6.34
N PRO A 289 0.29 18.04 5.78
CA PRO A 289 -0.64 19.15 6.02
C PRO A 289 -2.06 18.75 5.61
N HIS A 290 -3.05 19.21 6.37
CA HIS A 290 -4.44 18.80 6.19
C HIS A 290 -4.95 19.16 4.79
N PRO A 291 -5.52 18.20 4.01
CA PRO A 291 -5.79 18.41 2.58
C PRO A 291 -6.85 19.47 2.24
N ILE A 292 -7.73 19.79 3.20
CA ILE A 292 -8.97 20.59 2.97
C ILE A 292 -9.01 21.87 3.81
N ARG A 293 -8.25 21.96 4.92
CA ARG A 293 -8.39 23.04 5.90
C ARG A 293 -7.19 23.96 5.84
N VAL A 294 -7.41 25.18 5.36
CA VAL A 294 -6.42 26.27 5.45
C VAL A 294 -6.69 27.03 6.76
N ALA A 295 -6.15 26.52 7.87
CA ALA A 295 -6.22 27.19 9.17
C ALA A 295 -5.00 28.09 9.39
N ALA A 296 -5.10 29.04 10.34
CA ALA A 296 -3.99 29.93 10.70
C ALA A 296 -2.78 29.19 11.30
N LYS A 297 -3.02 28.01 11.91
CA LYS A 297 -1.99 27.02 12.26
C LYS A 297 -2.16 25.78 11.38
N PRO A 298 -1.08 25.16 10.90
CA PRO A 298 -1.16 23.97 10.05
C PRO A 298 -1.73 22.79 10.86
N GLU A 299 -2.95 22.37 10.52
CA GLU A 299 -3.48 21.08 10.96
C GLU A 299 -2.79 19.97 10.16
N PHE A 300 -2.46 18.86 10.80
CA PHE A 300 -1.77 17.73 10.17
C PHE A 300 -2.66 16.50 10.16
N TYR A 301 -2.71 15.81 9.01
CA TYR A 301 -3.41 14.54 8.85
C TYR A 301 -2.41 13.38 8.93
N ARG A 302 -2.75 12.36 9.74
CA ARG A 302 -1.92 11.15 9.93
C ARG A 302 -2.18 10.15 8.81
N LEU A 303 -1.15 9.80 8.04
CA LEU A 303 -1.21 8.80 6.98
C LEU A 303 -1.36 7.36 7.52
N PRO A 304 -1.74 6.39 6.66
CA PRO A 304 -1.62 4.98 6.97
C PRO A 304 -0.20 4.62 7.43
N ARG A 305 -0.12 3.61 8.31
CA ARG A 305 1.17 3.17 8.87
C ARG A 305 2.15 2.76 7.77
N PHE A 306 3.43 2.87 8.08
CA PHE A 306 4.51 2.43 7.20
C PHE A 306 4.53 3.13 5.84
N PHE A 307 4.04 4.38 5.71
CA PHE A 307 4.17 5.14 4.47
C PHE A 307 5.64 5.40 4.13
N ARG A 308 6.09 5.05 2.92
CA ARG A 308 7.42 5.36 2.37
C ARG A 308 7.39 5.53 0.85
N TRP A 309 8.20 6.42 0.30
CA TRP A 309 8.48 6.43 -1.14
C TRP A 309 9.52 5.35 -1.49
N LEU A 310 9.17 4.44 -2.40
CA LEU A 310 10.11 3.51 -3.04
C LEU A 310 10.85 4.20 -4.19
N VAL A 311 10.08 4.90 -5.02
CA VAL A 311 10.59 5.84 -6.04
C VAL A 311 9.92 7.18 -5.75
N PRO A 312 10.69 8.26 -5.47
CA PRO A 312 10.15 9.55 -5.04
C PRO A 312 9.06 10.04 -6.00
N PHE A 313 7.87 10.34 -5.45
CA PHE A 313 6.72 10.81 -6.22
C PHE A 313 6.34 9.91 -7.41
N HIS A 314 6.61 8.60 -7.32
CA HIS A 314 6.23 7.65 -8.37
C HIS A 314 5.67 6.34 -7.83
N VAL A 315 6.34 5.74 -6.85
CA VAL A 315 5.86 4.51 -6.18
C VAL A 315 5.98 4.66 -4.68
N ALA A 316 4.86 4.52 -3.97
CA ALA A 316 4.80 4.54 -2.52
C ALA A 316 4.39 3.17 -1.95
N LEU A 317 4.85 2.88 -0.73
CA LEU A 317 4.55 1.66 0.03
C LEU A 317 3.89 2.02 1.35
N MET A 318 2.80 1.34 1.74
CA MET A 318 2.10 1.61 3.00
C MET A 318 1.25 0.43 3.49
N SER A 319 0.70 0.53 4.70
CA SER A 319 -0.44 -0.30 5.14
C SER A 319 -1.71 0.09 4.37
N THR A 320 -2.69 -0.81 4.36
CA THR A 320 -4.01 -0.54 3.76
C THR A 320 -4.61 0.78 4.30
N PRO A 321 -5.07 1.69 3.42
CA PRO A 321 -5.87 2.85 3.80
C PRO A 321 -7.06 2.43 4.66
N ARG A 322 -7.34 3.16 5.74
CA ARG A 322 -8.37 2.81 6.73
C ARG A 322 -9.76 3.19 6.25
N ASP A 323 -9.86 4.33 5.56
CA ASP A 323 -11.12 4.96 5.21
C ASP A 323 -10.97 5.87 3.98
N ALA A 324 -12.06 6.52 3.57
CA ALA A 324 -12.06 7.47 2.46
C ALA A 324 -11.18 8.72 2.74
N ALA A 325 -10.98 9.11 3.99
CA ALA A 325 -10.15 10.26 4.34
C ALA A 325 -8.67 9.97 4.06
N ASP A 326 -8.20 8.74 4.29
CA ASP A 326 -6.87 8.31 3.87
C ASP A 326 -6.71 8.45 2.35
N ILE A 327 -7.70 8.03 1.56
CA ILE A 327 -7.65 8.16 0.09
C ILE A 327 -7.56 9.64 -0.32
N VAL A 328 -8.33 10.53 0.30
CA VAL A 328 -8.27 11.98 0.05
C VAL A 328 -6.90 12.54 0.43
N ALA A 329 -6.32 12.11 1.55
CA ALA A 329 -4.99 12.53 1.99
C ALA A 329 -3.89 12.09 1.01
N LEU A 330 -3.94 10.84 0.52
CA LEU A 330 -3.02 10.32 -0.49
C LEU A 330 -3.17 11.03 -1.84
N ALA A 331 -4.41 11.34 -2.23
CA ALA A 331 -4.72 12.12 -3.43
C ALA A 331 -4.48 13.63 -3.26
N SER A 332 -4.16 14.11 -2.06
CA SER A 332 -3.93 15.54 -1.81
C SER A 332 -2.78 16.07 -2.67
N PRO A 333 -2.72 17.38 -2.95
CA PRO A 333 -1.58 17.96 -3.66
C PRO A 333 -0.23 17.62 -3.04
N HIS A 334 -0.11 17.42 -1.72
CA HIS A 334 1.16 17.12 -1.05
C HIS A 334 1.78 15.78 -1.47
N LEU A 335 0.97 14.76 -1.75
CA LEU A 335 1.45 13.42 -2.16
C LEU A 335 1.14 13.12 -3.63
N GLY A 336 -0.04 13.52 -4.10
CA GLY A 336 -0.45 13.45 -5.49
C GLY A 336 -0.83 12.05 -6.00
N ILE A 337 -0.98 11.05 -5.12
CA ILE A 337 -1.30 9.65 -5.47
C ILE A 337 -2.73 9.58 -6.02
N ARG A 338 -2.86 9.61 -7.34
CA ARG A 338 -4.12 9.69 -8.10
C ARG A 338 -4.08 8.71 -9.28
N HIS A 339 -5.17 8.65 -10.06
CA HIS A 339 -5.21 7.88 -11.30
C HIS A 339 -3.98 8.16 -12.19
N ASN A 340 -3.45 7.09 -12.79
CA ASN A 340 -2.26 7.01 -13.64
C ASN A 340 -0.91 7.01 -12.91
N THR A 341 -0.54 8.02 -12.12
CA THR A 341 0.68 8.05 -11.28
C THR A 341 0.66 9.24 -10.33
N PRO A 342 1.31 9.19 -9.15
CA PRO A 342 2.08 8.10 -8.54
C PRO A 342 1.20 6.91 -8.11
N MET A 343 1.79 5.71 -8.05
CA MET A 343 1.11 4.48 -7.61
C MET A 343 1.43 4.16 -6.14
N SER A 344 0.47 3.53 -5.44
CA SER A 344 0.69 3.00 -4.09
C SER A 344 0.53 1.48 -4.06
N ILE A 345 1.44 0.81 -3.35
CA ILE A 345 1.39 -0.64 -3.08
C ILE A 345 1.12 -0.83 -1.59
N HIS A 346 0.06 -1.57 -1.26
CA HIS A 346 -0.30 -1.84 0.13
C HIS A 346 -0.71 -3.30 0.40
N CYS A 347 -0.68 -3.68 1.67
CA CYS A 347 -1.35 -4.87 2.21
C CYS A 347 -1.67 -4.61 3.69
N GLY A 348 -2.35 -5.54 4.38
CA GLY A 348 -2.77 -5.34 5.78
C GLY A 348 -1.65 -4.81 6.69
N GLY A 349 -0.51 -5.52 6.75
CA GLY A 349 0.68 -5.07 7.48
C GLY A 349 1.67 -4.21 6.67
N GLY A 350 1.44 -4.05 5.36
CA GLY A 350 2.32 -3.32 4.45
C GLY A 350 3.73 -3.90 4.27
N LYS A 351 4.05 -5.13 4.75
CA LYS A 351 5.42 -5.68 4.74
C LYS A 351 5.60 -7.02 4.02
N GLY A 352 4.67 -7.97 4.21
CA GLY A 352 4.68 -9.24 3.49
C GLY A 352 4.37 -9.06 2.00
N ARG A 353 3.09 -9.21 1.61
CA ARG A 353 2.66 -9.11 0.20
C ARG A 353 3.10 -7.82 -0.49
N ALA A 354 2.93 -6.67 0.17
CA ALA A 354 3.37 -5.39 -0.37
C ALA A 354 4.89 -5.35 -0.60
N GLY A 355 5.67 -5.92 0.33
CA GLY A 355 7.11 -6.04 0.19
C GLY A 355 7.52 -7.00 -0.94
N THR A 356 6.80 -8.10 -1.13
CA THR A 356 7.01 -9.03 -2.25
C THR A 356 6.82 -8.31 -3.59
N VAL A 357 5.73 -7.55 -3.75
CA VAL A 357 5.47 -6.77 -4.98
C VAL A 357 6.53 -5.70 -5.17
N ALA A 358 6.92 -4.98 -4.11
CA ALA A 358 7.98 -3.98 -4.15
C ALA A 358 9.32 -4.57 -4.58
N ALA A 359 9.69 -5.75 -4.08
CA ALA A 359 10.92 -6.43 -4.50
C ALA A 359 10.84 -6.89 -5.96
N CYS A 360 9.69 -7.39 -6.42
CA CYS A 360 9.49 -7.68 -7.84
C CYS A 360 9.64 -6.41 -8.71
N TYR A 361 9.11 -5.27 -8.26
CA TYR A 361 9.31 -3.98 -8.92
C TYR A 361 10.80 -3.64 -9.02
N LEU A 362 11.54 -3.75 -7.90
CA LEU A 362 12.99 -3.48 -7.88
C LEU A 362 13.77 -4.45 -8.78
N VAL A 363 13.41 -5.73 -8.81
CA VAL A 363 13.99 -6.71 -9.75
C VAL A 363 13.78 -6.25 -11.19
N ALA A 364 12.58 -5.81 -11.56
CA ALA A 364 12.26 -5.41 -12.92
C ALA A 364 12.90 -4.06 -13.31
N TYR A 365 12.77 -3.05 -12.46
CA TYR A 365 13.04 -1.65 -12.82
C TYR A 365 14.09 -0.97 -11.95
N GLY A 366 14.50 -1.60 -10.85
CA GLY A 366 15.33 -0.97 -9.84
C GLY A 366 14.60 0.24 -9.25
N PHE A 367 15.33 1.33 -9.05
CA PHE A 367 14.79 2.60 -8.56
C PHE A 367 14.29 3.53 -9.67
N ALA A 368 14.23 3.05 -10.91
CA ALA A 368 13.74 3.80 -12.06
C ALA A 368 12.24 3.61 -12.27
N LYS A 369 11.66 4.44 -13.15
CA LYS A 369 10.30 4.26 -13.65
C LYS A 369 10.20 3.01 -14.55
N PRO A 370 9.01 2.39 -14.69
CA PRO A 370 8.83 1.24 -15.57
C PRO A 370 9.24 1.55 -17.02
N ASP A 371 10.07 0.70 -17.61
CA ASP A 371 10.40 0.70 -19.05
C ASP A 371 9.92 -0.63 -19.66
N SER A 372 8.90 -0.56 -20.51
CA SER A 372 8.33 -1.73 -21.18
C SER A 372 9.32 -2.41 -22.13
N ARG A 373 10.36 -1.69 -22.60
CA ARG A 373 11.37 -2.23 -23.52
C ARG A 373 12.43 -3.07 -22.80
N ARG A 374 12.40 -3.12 -21.48
CA ARG A 374 13.41 -3.83 -20.70
C ARG A 374 13.25 -5.34 -20.85
N THR A 375 14.33 -5.98 -21.29
CA THR A 375 14.39 -7.42 -21.56
C THR A 375 15.00 -8.23 -20.43
N GLU A 376 15.72 -7.59 -19.50
CA GLU A 376 16.43 -8.24 -18.40
C GLU A 376 16.14 -7.58 -17.05
N PRO A 377 16.31 -8.26 -15.92
CA PRO A 377 16.16 -7.65 -14.59
C PRO A 377 17.16 -6.50 -14.38
N ALA A 378 16.72 -5.44 -13.68
CA ALA A 378 17.57 -4.35 -13.22
C ALA A 378 18.63 -4.80 -12.22
N MET A 379 18.26 -5.77 -11.39
CA MET A 379 19.07 -6.31 -10.29
C MET A 379 18.59 -7.70 -9.94
N SER A 380 19.43 -8.47 -9.24
CA SER A 380 19.07 -9.80 -8.77
C SER A 380 17.99 -9.75 -7.68
N ALA A 381 17.30 -10.89 -7.47
CA ALA A 381 16.33 -11.02 -6.39
C ALA A 381 16.94 -10.71 -5.02
N LYS A 382 18.18 -11.18 -4.78
CA LYS A 382 18.88 -10.96 -3.50
C LYS A 382 19.20 -9.48 -3.28
N GLU A 383 19.66 -8.77 -4.30
CA GLU A 383 19.93 -7.33 -4.24
C GLU A 383 18.66 -6.53 -4.00
N ALA A 384 17.57 -6.85 -4.71
CA ALA A 384 16.28 -6.21 -4.53
C ALA A 384 15.72 -6.39 -3.10
N ILE A 385 15.78 -7.61 -2.57
CA ILE A 385 15.35 -7.93 -1.19
C ILE A 385 16.22 -7.17 -0.18
N ALA A 386 17.54 -7.17 -0.37
CA ALA A 386 18.47 -6.48 0.53
C ALA A 386 18.23 -4.97 0.52
N ALA A 387 18.08 -4.36 -0.66
CA ALA A 387 17.77 -2.94 -0.81
C ALA A 387 16.43 -2.57 -0.16
N LEU A 388 15.39 -3.39 -0.37
CA LEU A 388 14.08 -3.16 0.24
C LEU A 388 14.13 -3.28 1.77
N ARG A 389 14.82 -4.29 2.31
CA ARG A 389 14.98 -4.46 3.77
C ARG A 389 15.81 -3.34 4.39
N ALA A 390 16.79 -2.81 3.67
CA ALA A 390 17.57 -1.66 4.07
C ALA A 390 16.71 -0.39 4.21
N MET A 391 15.81 -0.12 3.26
CA MET A 391 14.90 1.03 3.31
C MET A 391 13.68 0.84 4.22
N ARG A 392 13.24 -0.42 4.38
CA ARG A 392 12.01 -0.81 5.08
C ARG A 392 12.23 -2.12 5.83
N PRO A 393 12.85 -2.07 7.03
CA PRO A 393 13.14 -3.26 7.83
C PRO A 393 11.91 -4.12 8.10
N GLY A 394 12.07 -5.44 7.95
CA GLY A 394 11.00 -6.44 8.09
C GLY A 394 10.11 -6.62 6.86
N SER A 395 10.45 -6.00 5.72
CA SER A 395 9.81 -6.34 4.44
C SER A 395 10.19 -7.75 4.01
N ILE A 396 9.22 -8.47 3.45
CA ILE A 396 9.33 -9.89 3.06
C ILE A 396 9.55 -10.76 4.30
N GLU A 397 8.48 -11.43 4.71
CA GLU A 397 8.33 -12.06 6.02
C GLU A 397 8.57 -13.58 5.99
N THR A 398 8.52 -14.21 4.81
CA THR A 398 8.63 -15.67 4.67
C THR A 398 9.57 -16.09 3.54
N GLU A 399 10.16 -17.28 3.67
CA GLU A 399 11.00 -17.89 2.63
C GLU A 399 10.22 -18.10 1.32
N GLN A 400 8.94 -18.46 1.40
CA GLN A 400 8.07 -18.59 0.23
C GLN A 400 7.97 -17.27 -0.57
N GLN A 401 7.95 -16.12 0.11
CA GLN A 401 7.95 -14.82 -0.56
C GLN A 401 9.32 -14.52 -1.21
N GLU A 402 10.42 -14.89 -0.57
CA GLU A 402 11.76 -14.77 -1.16
C GLU A 402 11.90 -15.64 -2.42
N GLU A 403 11.47 -16.90 -2.34
CA GLU A 403 11.42 -17.81 -3.49
C GLU A 403 10.56 -17.26 -4.62
N PHE A 404 9.43 -16.62 -4.30
CA PHE A 404 8.58 -16.00 -5.30
C PHE A 404 9.31 -14.90 -6.07
N VAL A 405 10.03 -14.01 -5.37
CA VAL A 405 10.85 -12.95 -6.00
C VAL A 405 11.95 -13.57 -6.87
N ALA A 406 12.59 -14.65 -6.41
CA ALA A 406 13.59 -15.38 -7.19
C ALA A 406 13.01 -16.01 -8.47
N LYS A 407 11.83 -16.65 -8.36
CA LYS A 407 11.09 -17.22 -9.50
C LYS A 407 10.69 -16.13 -10.50
N TYR A 408 10.25 -14.97 -10.02
CA TYR A 408 9.92 -13.81 -10.85
C TYR A 408 11.15 -13.27 -11.60
N CYS A 409 12.28 -13.10 -10.92
CA CYS A 409 13.55 -12.72 -11.55
C CYS A 409 13.98 -13.70 -12.64
N SER A 410 13.90 -15.01 -12.36
CA SER A 410 14.17 -16.06 -13.35
C SER A 410 13.21 -16.01 -14.54
N ALA A 411 11.93 -15.70 -14.31
CA ALA A 411 10.95 -15.60 -15.36
C ALA A 411 11.24 -14.45 -16.33
N ILE A 412 11.65 -13.27 -15.83
CA ILE A 412 12.09 -12.14 -16.67
C ILE A 412 13.26 -12.55 -17.56
N TRP A 413 14.32 -13.13 -16.98
CA TRP A 413 15.49 -13.62 -17.74
C TRP A 413 15.10 -14.58 -18.85
N LYS A 414 14.26 -15.56 -18.54
CA LYS A 414 13.86 -16.61 -19.48
C LYS A 414 12.99 -16.06 -20.61
N ARG A 415 12.01 -15.22 -20.30
CA ARG A 415 11.08 -14.66 -21.29
C ARG A 415 11.68 -13.50 -22.08
N GLN A 416 12.76 -12.90 -21.58
CA GLN A 416 13.41 -11.70 -22.09
C GLN A 416 12.48 -10.47 -22.13
N ALA A 417 11.64 -10.32 -21.09
CA ALA A 417 10.74 -9.16 -20.96
C ALA A 417 10.39 -8.91 -19.48
N ALA A 418 10.50 -7.68 -19.01
CA ALA A 418 10.04 -7.30 -17.67
C ALA A 418 8.51 -7.19 -17.60
N LEU A 419 7.89 -6.70 -18.67
CA LEU A 419 6.45 -6.60 -18.85
C LEU A 419 6.10 -7.17 -20.24
N PRO A 420 5.73 -8.45 -20.35
CA PRO A 420 5.38 -9.02 -21.64
C PRO A 420 4.05 -8.46 -22.12
N ASP A 421 3.93 -8.25 -23.43
CA ASP A 421 2.68 -7.85 -24.05
C ASP A 421 1.60 -8.91 -23.80
N LEU A 422 0.47 -8.45 -23.26
CA LEU A 422 -0.70 -9.30 -23.07
C LEU A 422 -1.48 -9.32 -24.38
N VAL A 423 -1.59 -10.52 -24.96
CA VAL A 423 -2.44 -10.73 -26.13
C VAL A 423 -3.90 -10.67 -25.65
N PRO A 424 -4.75 -9.82 -26.25
CA PRO A 424 -6.15 -9.71 -25.85
C PRO A 424 -6.87 -11.05 -25.94
N GLU A 425 -7.77 -11.27 -24.98
CA GLU A 425 -8.64 -12.44 -24.98
C GLU A 425 -9.73 -12.29 -26.06
N PRO A 426 -10.10 -13.38 -26.77
CA PRO A 426 -11.18 -13.33 -27.74
C PRO A 426 -12.51 -12.98 -27.05
N PRO A 427 -13.41 -12.25 -27.74
CA PRO A 427 -14.68 -11.88 -27.17
C PRO A 427 -15.52 -13.13 -26.84
N PRO A 428 -16.49 -13.03 -25.91
CA PRO A 428 -17.45 -14.11 -25.66
C PRO A 428 -18.10 -14.58 -26.95
N CYS A 429 -18.10 -15.89 -27.17
CA CYS A 429 -18.70 -16.54 -28.33
C CYS A 429 -19.49 -17.78 -27.88
N PRO A 430 -20.52 -18.20 -28.63
CA PRO A 430 -21.26 -19.42 -28.31
C PRO A 430 -20.40 -20.66 -28.52
N LEU A 431 -20.80 -21.77 -27.89
CA LEU A 431 -20.24 -23.10 -28.12
C LEU A 431 -20.60 -23.62 -29.53
N GLU A 432 -19.60 -24.06 -30.29
CA GLU A 432 -19.82 -24.71 -31.59
C GLU A 432 -19.77 -26.24 -31.44
N ILE A 433 -20.77 -26.94 -31.94
CA ILE A 433 -20.87 -28.40 -31.88
C ILE A 433 -21.05 -28.95 -33.30
N GLU A 434 -20.11 -29.76 -33.75
CA GLU A 434 -20.24 -30.59 -34.95
C GLU A 434 -20.66 -32.01 -34.54
N GLY A 435 -21.62 -32.61 -35.25
CA GLY A 435 -22.19 -33.93 -34.89
C GLY A 435 -23.32 -33.81 -33.88
N SER A 436 -23.55 -34.87 -33.10
CA SER A 436 -24.61 -34.92 -32.07
C SER A 436 -23.98 -35.19 -30.72
N LEU A 437 -24.01 -34.21 -29.81
CA LEU A 437 -23.46 -34.37 -28.46
C LEU A 437 -24.35 -35.34 -27.64
N PRO A 438 -23.86 -36.55 -27.32
CA PRO A 438 -24.66 -37.54 -26.62
C PRO A 438 -24.75 -37.23 -25.11
N GLN A 439 -25.89 -37.51 -24.47
CA GLN A 439 -26.06 -37.32 -23.02
C GLN A 439 -25.21 -38.31 -22.21
N ASP A 440 -25.01 -39.49 -22.78
CA ASP A 440 -24.21 -40.61 -22.28
C ASP A 440 -22.76 -40.58 -22.76
N ALA A 441 -22.26 -39.42 -23.22
CA ALA A 441 -20.85 -39.22 -23.54
C ALA A 441 -19.95 -39.69 -22.38
N ASP A 442 -19.03 -40.61 -22.67
CA ASP A 442 -18.26 -41.38 -21.70
C ASP A 442 -16.75 -41.11 -21.76
N LEU A 443 -16.23 -40.71 -22.93
CA LEU A 443 -14.85 -40.28 -23.13
C LEU A 443 -14.79 -38.86 -23.71
N PHE A 444 -14.03 -37.98 -23.07
CA PHE A 444 -13.75 -36.62 -23.52
C PHE A 444 -12.25 -36.48 -23.83
N VAL A 445 -11.91 -36.33 -25.10
CA VAL A 445 -10.53 -36.13 -25.56
C VAL A 445 -10.30 -34.64 -25.77
N LEU A 446 -9.47 -34.03 -24.93
CA LEU A 446 -9.13 -32.61 -25.07
C LEU A 446 -8.09 -32.43 -26.19
N VAL A 447 -8.28 -31.42 -27.04
CA VAL A 447 -7.40 -31.11 -28.18
C VAL A 447 -7.07 -29.62 -28.18
N GLY A 448 -5.82 -29.27 -28.44
CA GLY A 448 -5.39 -27.88 -28.63
C GLY A 448 -3.98 -27.61 -28.12
N LEU A 449 -3.41 -26.46 -28.48
CA LEU A 449 -2.04 -26.07 -28.09
C LEU A 449 -1.87 -25.93 -26.57
N ALA A 450 -0.65 -26.06 -26.05
CA ALA A 450 -0.43 -25.74 -24.63
C ALA A 450 -0.71 -24.25 -24.37
N GLY A 451 -1.32 -23.91 -23.24
CA GLY A 451 -1.82 -22.55 -22.99
C GLY A 451 -3.22 -22.26 -23.52
N SER A 452 -3.87 -23.20 -24.22
CA SER A 452 -5.24 -23.02 -24.73
C SER A 452 -6.37 -23.09 -23.68
N GLY A 453 -6.06 -23.46 -22.43
CA GLY A 453 -7.04 -23.49 -21.32
C GLY A 453 -7.60 -24.87 -20.96
N LYS A 454 -7.17 -25.95 -21.63
CA LYS A 454 -7.61 -27.35 -21.37
C LYS A 454 -7.61 -27.73 -19.89
N THR A 455 -6.48 -27.60 -19.22
CA THR A 455 -6.34 -27.97 -17.80
C THR A 455 -7.21 -27.12 -16.88
N THR A 456 -7.48 -25.86 -17.23
CA THR A 456 -8.42 -25.03 -16.48
C THR A 456 -9.83 -25.60 -16.60
N PHE A 457 -10.27 -25.91 -17.83
CA PHE A 457 -11.55 -26.57 -18.09
C PHE A 457 -11.67 -27.91 -17.34
N SER A 458 -10.65 -28.77 -17.39
CA SER A 458 -10.59 -30.04 -16.67
C SER A 458 -10.82 -29.85 -15.17
N ARG A 459 -10.11 -28.89 -14.57
CA ARG A 459 -10.21 -28.61 -13.14
C ARG A 459 -11.55 -28.00 -12.75
N MET A 460 -12.17 -27.20 -13.61
CA MET A 460 -13.52 -26.68 -13.37
C MET A 460 -14.55 -27.81 -13.31
N LEU A 461 -14.46 -28.79 -14.22
CA LEU A 461 -15.32 -30.00 -14.18
C LEU A 461 -15.11 -30.80 -12.90
N MET A 462 -13.86 -31.08 -12.54
CA MET A 462 -13.53 -31.82 -11.32
C MET A 462 -13.92 -31.08 -10.05
N ALA A 463 -13.87 -29.75 -10.04
CA ALA A 463 -14.31 -28.95 -8.91
C ALA A 463 -15.84 -29.03 -8.71
N ARG A 464 -16.61 -29.14 -9.80
CA ARG A 464 -18.08 -29.22 -9.75
C ARG A 464 -18.61 -30.64 -9.51
N ASP A 465 -17.89 -31.65 -9.97
CA ASP A 465 -18.26 -33.06 -9.82
C ASP A 465 -17.02 -33.95 -9.63
N PRO A 466 -16.37 -33.93 -8.45
CA PRO A 466 -15.12 -34.66 -8.24
C PRO A 466 -15.28 -36.18 -8.27
N ARG A 467 -16.50 -36.72 -8.23
CA ARG A 467 -16.77 -38.17 -8.24
C ARG A 467 -17.21 -38.68 -9.61
N GLY A 468 -17.79 -37.83 -10.46
CA GLY A 468 -18.26 -38.21 -11.80
C GLY A 468 -17.17 -38.28 -12.87
N TRP A 469 -15.97 -37.75 -12.59
CA TRP A 469 -14.87 -37.68 -13.56
C TRP A 469 -13.68 -38.56 -13.17
N THR A 470 -13.22 -39.37 -14.13
CA THR A 470 -11.89 -39.96 -14.13
C THR A 470 -10.96 -39.08 -14.96
N TYR A 471 -9.99 -38.42 -14.31
CA TYR A 471 -9.06 -37.50 -14.95
C TYR A 471 -7.73 -38.18 -15.29
N ILE A 472 -7.34 -38.12 -16.56
CA ILE A 472 -6.11 -38.70 -17.08
C ILE A 472 -5.30 -37.59 -17.75
N SER A 473 -4.17 -37.21 -17.14
CA SER A 473 -3.25 -36.18 -17.64
C SER A 473 -1.83 -36.72 -17.77
N GLN A 474 -1.13 -36.34 -18.84
CA GLN A 474 0.28 -36.69 -19.00
C GLN A 474 1.17 -35.83 -18.10
N ASP A 475 0.82 -34.57 -17.87
CA ASP A 475 1.58 -33.70 -16.99
C ASP A 475 1.55 -34.21 -15.54
N ASP A 476 0.45 -34.86 -15.13
CA ASP A 476 0.28 -35.44 -13.79
C ASP A 476 0.88 -36.85 -13.69
N SER A 477 0.72 -37.68 -14.72
CA SER A 477 1.21 -39.07 -14.74
C SER A 477 2.68 -39.21 -15.17
N GLY A 478 3.28 -38.15 -15.68
CA GLY A 478 4.71 -38.05 -16.05
C GLY A 478 5.10 -38.73 -17.37
N SER A 479 4.24 -39.54 -18.00
CA SER A 479 4.57 -40.22 -19.27
C SER A 479 3.34 -40.58 -20.10
N ARG A 480 3.52 -40.66 -21.43
CA ARG A 480 2.48 -41.17 -22.35
C ARG A 480 2.03 -42.58 -22.00
N LYS A 481 2.97 -43.48 -21.69
CA LYS A 481 2.71 -44.88 -21.35
C LYS A 481 1.80 -45.05 -20.13
N ALA A 482 1.92 -44.15 -19.15
CA ALA A 482 1.02 -44.13 -18.00
C ALA A 482 -0.41 -43.76 -18.40
N CYS A 483 -0.60 -42.76 -19.28
CA CYS A 483 -1.91 -42.43 -19.84
C CYS A 483 -2.51 -43.59 -20.67
N GLU A 484 -1.70 -44.26 -21.49
CA GLU A 484 -2.13 -45.43 -22.28
C GLU A 484 -2.64 -46.56 -21.38
N THR A 485 -1.88 -46.84 -20.31
CA THR A 485 -2.26 -47.84 -19.30
C THR A 485 -3.55 -47.43 -18.58
N ALA A 486 -3.68 -46.16 -18.20
CA ALA A 486 -4.86 -45.65 -17.51
C ALA A 486 -6.12 -45.74 -18.38
N ILE A 487 -6.05 -45.32 -19.65
CA ILE A 487 -7.17 -45.42 -20.60
C ILE A 487 -7.53 -46.87 -20.89
N GLY A 488 -6.55 -47.74 -21.10
CA GLY A 488 -6.80 -49.16 -21.38
C GLY A 488 -7.45 -49.90 -20.21
N ASN A 489 -7.21 -49.47 -18.98
CA ASN A 489 -7.72 -50.10 -17.76
C ASN A 489 -9.04 -49.53 -17.25
N VAL A 490 -9.65 -48.56 -17.95
CA VAL A 490 -10.99 -48.07 -17.60
C VAL A 490 -11.99 -49.22 -17.74
N ARG A 491 -12.91 -49.31 -16.77
CA ARG A 491 -14.00 -50.29 -16.76
C ARG A 491 -15.27 -49.63 -17.33
N PRO A 492 -16.06 -50.34 -18.16
CA PRO A 492 -17.37 -49.86 -18.61
C PRO A 492 -18.26 -49.43 -17.42
N GLY A 493 -19.01 -48.35 -17.59
CA GLY A 493 -19.94 -47.84 -16.58
C GLY A 493 -19.33 -47.11 -15.37
N ARG A 494 -18.02 -46.83 -15.36
CA ARG A 494 -17.31 -46.15 -14.25
C ARG A 494 -17.43 -44.61 -14.24
N GLY A 495 -18.37 -44.04 -14.99
CA GLY A 495 -18.53 -42.59 -15.14
C GLY A 495 -17.77 -42.03 -16.35
N ARG A 496 -17.58 -40.70 -16.38
CA ARG A 496 -16.99 -39.99 -17.53
C ARG A 496 -15.47 -39.90 -17.41
N VAL A 497 -14.75 -40.08 -18.51
CA VAL A 497 -13.30 -40.02 -18.56
C VAL A 497 -12.85 -38.77 -19.31
N LEU A 498 -11.89 -38.04 -18.74
CA LEU A 498 -11.29 -36.86 -19.34
C LEU A 498 -9.82 -37.12 -19.64
N LEU A 499 -9.45 -37.10 -20.93
CA LEU A 499 -8.06 -37.20 -21.38
C LEU A 499 -7.52 -35.78 -21.67
N ASP A 500 -6.75 -35.24 -20.73
CA ASP A 500 -6.10 -33.93 -20.84
C ASP A 500 -4.67 -34.04 -21.37
N ARG A 501 -4.57 -33.90 -22.70
CA ARG A 501 -3.31 -33.78 -23.44
C ARG A 501 -3.52 -32.78 -24.58
N CYS A 502 -2.45 -32.45 -25.31
CA CYS A 502 -2.58 -31.55 -26.46
C CYS A 502 -3.22 -32.23 -27.69
N ASN A 503 -3.00 -33.53 -27.87
CA ASN A 503 -3.65 -34.38 -28.91
C ASN A 503 -3.72 -33.73 -30.30
N VAL A 504 -2.60 -33.13 -30.73
CA VAL A 504 -2.53 -32.25 -31.91
C VAL A 504 -2.60 -33.02 -33.24
N SER A 505 -2.09 -34.25 -33.29
CA SER A 505 -2.08 -35.08 -34.49
C SER A 505 -3.29 -36.02 -34.57
N ARG A 506 -3.69 -36.37 -35.80
CA ARG A 506 -4.75 -37.36 -36.05
C ARG A 506 -4.36 -38.75 -35.56
N ASP A 507 -3.12 -39.17 -35.83
CA ASP A 507 -2.64 -40.50 -35.47
C ASP A 507 -2.61 -40.71 -33.95
N ASP A 508 -2.23 -39.69 -33.18
CA ASP A 508 -2.32 -39.74 -31.73
C ASP A 508 -3.77 -39.98 -31.26
N ARG A 509 -4.74 -39.23 -31.79
CA ARG A 509 -6.16 -39.37 -31.41
C ARG A 509 -6.70 -40.75 -31.76
N LYS A 510 -6.32 -41.28 -32.93
CA LYS A 510 -6.69 -42.63 -33.36
C LYS A 510 -6.21 -43.71 -32.39
N GLU A 511 -5.00 -43.58 -31.85
CA GLU A 511 -4.48 -44.52 -30.85
C GLU A 511 -5.28 -44.47 -29.54
N TRP A 512 -5.65 -43.28 -29.05
CA TRP A 512 -6.47 -43.14 -27.85
C TRP A 512 -7.86 -43.76 -28.02
N LEU A 513 -8.51 -43.51 -29.15
CA LEU A 513 -9.81 -44.11 -29.47
C LEU A 513 -9.72 -45.63 -29.56
N LYS A 514 -8.64 -46.16 -30.16
CA LYS A 514 -8.39 -47.61 -30.22
C LYS A 514 -8.20 -48.22 -28.83
N LEU A 515 -7.48 -47.54 -27.93
CA LEU A 515 -7.28 -48.01 -26.56
C LEU A 515 -8.56 -47.96 -25.71
N ALA A 516 -9.48 -47.06 -26.06
CA ALA A 516 -10.74 -46.90 -25.37
C ALA A 516 -11.88 -47.74 -25.94
N SER A 517 -11.71 -48.36 -27.11
CA SER A 517 -12.82 -48.93 -27.89
C SER A 517 -13.57 -50.07 -27.22
N HIS A 518 -13.03 -50.70 -26.17
CA HIS A 518 -13.72 -51.75 -25.42
C HIS A 518 -14.67 -51.22 -24.33
N TRP A 519 -14.64 -49.91 -24.04
CA TRP A 519 -15.51 -49.30 -23.02
C TRP A 519 -16.14 -47.98 -23.44
N ALA A 520 -15.49 -47.19 -24.30
CA ALA A 520 -16.00 -45.92 -24.79
C ALA A 520 -16.95 -46.17 -25.98
N THR A 521 -18.21 -45.84 -25.78
CA THR A 521 -19.29 -45.96 -26.76
C THR A 521 -19.55 -44.64 -27.45
N SER A 522 -19.41 -43.53 -26.73
CA SER A 522 -19.82 -42.19 -27.18
C SER A 522 -18.69 -41.17 -26.99
N PRO A 523 -17.54 -41.33 -27.68
CA PRO A 523 -16.39 -40.45 -27.50
C PRO A 523 -16.61 -39.06 -28.11
N VAL A 524 -16.28 -38.02 -27.33
CA VAL A 524 -16.40 -36.61 -27.70
C VAL A 524 -15.02 -35.97 -27.76
N CYS A 525 -14.75 -35.22 -28.83
CA CYS A 525 -13.57 -34.37 -28.92
C CYS A 525 -13.92 -32.97 -28.42
N VAL A 526 -13.09 -32.40 -27.54
CA VAL A 526 -13.21 -31.01 -27.08
C VAL A 526 -12.01 -30.22 -27.58
N TRP A 527 -12.22 -29.44 -28.63
CA TRP A 527 -11.16 -28.70 -29.32
C TRP A 527 -11.09 -27.25 -28.83
N PHE A 528 -9.99 -26.90 -28.18
CA PHE A 528 -9.65 -25.54 -27.77
C PHE A 528 -8.92 -24.83 -28.91
N ASP A 529 -9.69 -24.11 -29.72
CA ASP A 529 -9.26 -23.41 -30.93
C ASP A 529 -8.91 -21.95 -30.61
N TYR A 530 -7.84 -21.78 -29.85
CA TYR A 530 -7.27 -20.46 -29.54
C TYR A 530 -6.06 -20.19 -30.43
N ASP A 531 -5.88 -18.92 -30.79
CA ASP A 531 -4.74 -18.49 -31.58
C ASP A 531 -3.40 -18.86 -30.92
N ARG A 532 -2.40 -19.19 -31.75
CA ARG A 532 -1.06 -19.58 -31.31
C ARG A 532 -0.42 -18.48 -30.48
N GLU A 533 -0.51 -17.22 -30.90
CA GLU A 533 0.10 -16.09 -30.21
C GLU A 533 -0.44 -15.93 -28.79
N LEU A 534 -1.76 -16.05 -28.62
CA LEU A 534 -2.40 -16.04 -27.31
C LEU A 534 -1.96 -17.23 -26.45
N CYS A 535 -1.91 -18.43 -27.01
CA CYS A 535 -1.41 -19.63 -26.30
C CYS A 535 0.05 -19.46 -25.85
N VAL A 536 0.92 -18.92 -26.72
CA VAL A 536 2.31 -18.57 -26.40
C VAL A 536 2.35 -17.55 -25.26
N SER A 537 1.59 -16.45 -25.35
CA SER A 537 1.56 -15.40 -24.33
C SER A 537 1.14 -15.97 -22.96
N ARG A 538 0.07 -16.78 -22.91
CA ARG A 538 -0.36 -17.48 -21.68
C ARG A 538 0.71 -18.42 -21.13
N ALA A 539 1.35 -19.21 -21.99
CA ALA A 539 2.39 -20.15 -21.58
C ALA A 539 3.67 -19.43 -21.08
N GLN A 540 4.08 -18.33 -21.71
CA GLN A 540 5.20 -17.49 -21.27
C GLN A 540 4.95 -16.86 -19.89
N ASN A 541 3.70 -16.51 -19.61
CA ASN A 541 3.30 -15.93 -18.33
C ASN A 541 3.06 -16.98 -17.23
N ARG A 542 3.03 -18.28 -17.57
CA ARG A 542 2.84 -19.38 -16.61
C ARG A 542 4.18 -19.90 -16.07
N ALA A 543 4.79 -19.15 -15.15
CA ALA A 543 6.08 -19.50 -14.55
C ALA A 543 6.12 -20.86 -13.81
N GLY A 544 4.97 -21.38 -13.38
CA GLY A 544 4.85 -22.61 -12.57
C GLY A 544 4.52 -23.90 -13.33
N HIS A 545 4.65 -23.97 -14.65
CA HIS A 545 4.41 -25.22 -15.39
C HIS A 545 5.51 -26.25 -15.11
N PRO A 546 5.19 -27.51 -14.73
CA PRO A 546 6.21 -28.51 -14.38
C PRO A 546 7.11 -28.89 -15.56
N THR A 547 6.54 -28.99 -16.76
CA THR A 547 7.22 -29.51 -17.97
C THR A 547 7.55 -28.46 -19.04
N LEU A 548 7.04 -27.22 -18.90
CA LEU A 548 7.14 -26.18 -19.94
C LEU A 548 7.43 -24.79 -19.33
N PRO A 549 8.65 -24.54 -18.84
CA PRO A 549 9.04 -23.25 -18.27
C PRO A 549 9.07 -22.14 -19.35
N PRO A 550 8.85 -20.87 -18.96
CA PRO A 550 8.95 -19.72 -19.86
C PRO A 550 10.28 -19.66 -20.64
N GLY A 551 10.25 -18.97 -21.79
CA GLY A 551 11.39 -18.72 -22.67
C GLY A 551 11.29 -19.43 -24.03
N ASN A 552 12.44 -19.70 -24.65
CA ASN A 552 12.50 -20.32 -25.99
C ASN A 552 11.87 -21.72 -26.03
N ARG A 553 11.87 -22.44 -24.92
CA ARG A 553 11.23 -23.76 -24.84
C ARG A 553 9.73 -23.69 -25.13
N VAL A 554 9.01 -22.70 -24.57
CA VAL A 554 7.60 -22.46 -24.91
C VAL A 554 7.44 -22.21 -26.40
N ARG A 555 8.22 -21.28 -26.98
CA ARG A 555 8.14 -20.93 -28.41
C ARG A 555 8.34 -22.15 -29.31
N ASN A 556 9.43 -22.87 -29.11
CA ASN A 556 9.78 -24.05 -29.90
C ASN A 556 8.73 -25.17 -29.77
N THR A 557 8.21 -25.40 -28.55
CA THR A 557 7.16 -26.40 -28.33
C THR A 557 5.85 -25.97 -29.01
N MET A 558 5.48 -24.68 -28.97
CA MET A 558 4.29 -24.19 -29.66
C MET A 558 4.43 -24.31 -31.19
N ASP A 559 5.60 -24.01 -31.75
CA ASP A 559 5.88 -24.18 -33.18
C ASP A 559 5.78 -25.64 -33.61
N GLN A 560 6.39 -26.54 -32.83
CA GLN A 560 6.29 -27.97 -33.09
C GLN A 560 4.84 -28.45 -33.04
N MET A 561 4.08 -28.05 -32.01
CA MET A 561 2.67 -28.43 -31.86
C MET A 561 1.81 -27.89 -33.00
N GLN A 562 2.00 -26.64 -33.40
CA GLN A 562 1.28 -26.01 -34.51
C GLN A 562 1.56 -26.74 -35.83
N ASN A 563 2.83 -27.07 -36.11
CA ASN A 563 3.22 -27.78 -37.33
C ASN A 563 2.65 -29.20 -37.41
N MET A 564 2.49 -29.87 -36.27
CA MET A 564 1.86 -31.20 -36.19
C MET A 564 0.33 -31.15 -36.13
N PHE A 565 -0.26 -29.97 -35.97
CA PHE A 565 -1.68 -29.84 -35.69
C PHE A 565 -2.52 -30.23 -36.90
N VAL A 566 -3.44 -31.17 -36.69
CA VAL A 566 -4.46 -31.56 -37.66
C VAL A 566 -5.82 -31.35 -37.02
N ARG A 567 -6.65 -30.50 -37.63
CA ARG A 567 -8.03 -30.22 -37.19
C ARG A 567 -8.79 -31.54 -36.96
N PRO A 568 -9.40 -31.74 -35.78
CA PRO A 568 -10.25 -32.90 -35.51
C PRO A 568 -11.39 -33.02 -36.51
N SER A 569 -11.79 -34.25 -36.85
CA SER A 569 -12.95 -34.52 -37.70
C SER A 569 -13.75 -35.73 -37.21
N LEU A 570 -15.07 -35.73 -37.44
CA LEU A 570 -15.94 -36.85 -37.07
C LEU A 570 -15.52 -38.19 -37.71
N LYS A 571 -14.83 -38.13 -38.86
CA LYS A 571 -14.25 -39.31 -39.55
C LYS A 571 -13.21 -40.06 -38.72
N GLU A 572 -12.71 -39.47 -37.63
CA GLU A 572 -11.78 -40.12 -36.71
C GLU A 572 -12.47 -41.11 -35.75
N GLY A 573 -13.80 -41.07 -35.65
CA GLY A 573 -14.59 -41.91 -34.76
C GLY A 573 -15.13 -41.20 -33.52
N PHE A 574 -15.21 -39.87 -33.53
CA PHE A 574 -15.89 -39.08 -32.50
C PHE A 574 -17.37 -38.91 -32.86
N GLU A 575 -18.26 -38.99 -31.86
CA GLU A 575 -19.70 -38.71 -32.03
C GLU A 575 -19.99 -37.21 -32.14
N ALA A 576 -19.20 -36.40 -31.44
CA ALA A 576 -19.26 -34.95 -31.52
C ALA A 576 -17.88 -34.31 -31.38
N ILE A 577 -17.74 -33.14 -32.02
CA ILE A 577 -16.62 -32.22 -31.80
C ILE A 577 -17.18 -30.93 -31.24
N VAL A 578 -16.74 -30.59 -30.03
CA VAL A 578 -17.12 -29.36 -29.35
C VAL A 578 -15.95 -28.38 -29.44
N THR A 579 -16.14 -27.24 -30.11
CA THR A 579 -15.09 -26.23 -30.30
C THR A 579 -15.26 -25.09 -29.31
N VAL A 580 -14.18 -24.79 -28.58
CA VAL A 580 -14.10 -23.77 -27.53
C VAL A 580 -13.13 -22.67 -27.95
N ARG A 581 -13.65 -21.46 -28.16
CA ARG A 581 -12.87 -20.27 -28.57
C ARG A 581 -12.92 -19.10 -27.59
N SER A 582 -13.66 -19.21 -26.48
CA SER A 582 -13.74 -18.17 -25.45
C SER A 582 -13.94 -18.77 -24.05
N PHE A 583 -13.70 -17.98 -23.01
CA PHE A 583 -13.99 -18.39 -21.63
C PHE A 583 -15.49 -18.66 -21.42
N ALA A 584 -16.35 -17.84 -22.01
CA ALA A 584 -17.80 -18.02 -21.95
C ALA A 584 -18.23 -19.38 -22.54
N ALA A 585 -17.67 -19.77 -23.70
CA ALA A 585 -17.93 -21.09 -24.29
C ALA A 585 -17.44 -22.24 -23.39
N ALA A 586 -16.26 -22.08 -22.77
CA ALA A 586 -15.72 -23.08 -21.85
C ALA A 586 -16.61 -23.23 -20.59
N GLU A 587 -17.02 -22.12 -19.98
CA GLU A 587 -17.91 -22.06 -18.82
C GLU A 587 -19.30 -22.62 -19.13
N GLU A 588 -19.86 -22.27 -20.29
CA GLU A 588 -21.11 -22.82 -20.79
C GLU A 588 -21.02 -24.34 -20.88
N PHE A 589 -19.95 -24.87 -21.47
CA PHE A 589 -19.80 -26.31 -21.64
C PHE A 589 -19.53 -27.04 -20.33
N VAL A 590 -18.73 -26.45 -19.43
CA VAL A 590 -18.60 -26.93 -18.04
C VAL A 590 -19.97 -27.01 -17.38
N SER A 591 -20.83 -26.00 -17.56
CA SER A 591 -22.17 -25.99 -16.99
C SER A 591 -23.08 -27.06 -17.59
N ARG A 592 -22.98 -27.35 -18.90
CA ARG A 592 -23.75 -28.43 -19.55
C ARG A 592 -23.33 -29.82 -19.07
N LEU A 593 -22.04 -30.00 -18.79
CA LEU A 593 -21.47 -31.29 -18.38
C LEU A 593 -21.52 -31.53 -16.86
N SER A 594 -21.71 -30.49 -16.06
CA SER A 594 -21.78 -30.58 -14.60
C SER A 594 -23.23 -30.70 -14.13
N PRO A 595 -23.46 -31.26 -12.93
CA PRO A 595 -24.76 -31.15 -12.27
C PRO A 595 -25.21 -29.67 -12.17
N PRO A 596 -26.50 -29.36 -12.40
CA PRO A 596 -26.99 -28.00 -12.29
C PRO A 596 -26.79 -27.47 -10.87
N VAL A 597 -26.16 -26.30 -10.76
CA VAL A 597 -25.90 -25.67 -9.47
C VAL A 597 -27.15 -24.87 -9.06
N GLY A 598 -28.11 -25.59 -8.49
CA GLY A 598 -29.36 -25.02 -7.98
C GLY A 598 -29.26 -24.53 -6.54
N LEU A 599 -30.38 -24.01 -6.04
CA LEU A 599 -30.56 -23.70 -4.62
C LEU A 599 -30.29 -24.95 -3.77
N PHE A 600 -29.39 -24.83 -2.78
CA PHE A 600 -29.14 -25.91 -1.83
C PHE A 600 -30.03 -25.70 -0.62
N LYS A 601 -31.16 -26.41 -0.56
CA LYS A 601 -32.10 -26.29 0.56
C LYS A 601 -31.40 -26.75 1.83
N PHE A 602 -31.36 -25.89 2.85
CA PHE A 602 -30.80 -26.26 4.15
C PHE A 602 -31.56 -27.50 4.67
N PRO A 603 -30.87 -28.65 4.92
CA PRO A 603 -31.54 -29.88 5.31
C PRO A 603 -32.23 -29.69 6.67
N ARG A 604 -33.39 -30.33 6.86
CA ARG A 604 -34.07 -30.33 8.16
C ARG A 604 -33.14 -30.94 9.21
N THR A 605 -32.95 -30.25 10.33
CA THR A 605 -32.18 -30.74 11.48
C THR A 605 -33.05 -31.64 12.34
N ALA A 606 -32.58 -32.85 12.67
CA ALA A 606 -33.34 -33.80 13.48
C ALA A 606 -33.43 -33.36 14.96
N HIS A 607 -34.54 -33.68 15.62
CA HIS A 607 -34.67 -33.53 17.06
C HIS A 607 -33.91 -34.67 17.77
N LEU A 608 -32.97 -34.32 18.64
CA LEU A 608 -32.25 -35.28 19.49
C LEU A 608 -33.09 -35.71 20.70
N LEU A 609 -33.93 -34.80 21.20
CA LEU A 609 -34.88 -35.02 22.28
C LEU A 609 -36.18 -34.31 21.91
N ASN A 610 -37.32 -34.97 22.13
CA ASN A 610 -38.63 -34.35 21.99
C ASN A 610 -39.13 -33.88 23.36
N LEU A 611 -39.05 -32.58 23.62
CA LEU A 611 -39.53 -31.96 24.85
C LEU A 611 -40.98 -31.44 24.71
N GLY A 612 -41.70 -31.80 23.64
CA GLY A 612 -43.05 -31.32 23.35
C GLY A 612 -43.13 -30.27 22.23
N SER A 613 -41.99 -29.92 21.61
CA SER A 613 -41.87 -28.90 20.57
C SER A 613 -41.74 -29.45 19.14
N ALA A 614 -41.71 -30.77 18.97
CA ALA A 614 -41.69 -31.43 17.66
C ALA A 614 -43.10 -31.62 17.10
N THR A 615 -43.25 -31.42 15.79
CA THR A 615 -44.48 -31.64 15.02
C THR A 615 -44.46 -33.00 14.31
N ASP A 616 -45.60 -33.45 13.78
CA ASP A 616 -45.70 -34.73 13.02
C ASP A 616 -44.77 -34.76 11.78
N ASP A 617 -44.31 -33.59 11.31
CA ASP A 617 -43.39 -33.41 10.18
C ASP A 617 -41.89 -33.43 10.56
N ASP A 618 -41.55 -33.50 11.86
CA ASP A 618 -40.17 -33.46 12.35
C ASP A 618 -39.50 -34.83 12.34
N VAL A 619 -38.22 -34.87 11.94
CA VAL A 619 -37.41 -36.08 11.99
C VAL A 619 -36.90 -36.25 13.43
N ILE A 620 -37.43 -37.24 14.13
CA ILE A 620 -36.95 -37.65 15.46
C ILE A 620 -35.83 -38.67 15.27
N SER A 621 -34.68 -38.45 15.91
CA SER A 621 -33.59 -39.43 15.89
C SER A 621 -34.04 -40.69 16.63
N THR A 622 -34.16 -41.83 15.92
CA THR A 622 -34.55 -43.12 16.51
C THR A 622 -33.42 -43.83 17.27
N THR A 623 -32.29 -43.16 17.48
CA THR A 623 -31.15 -43.66 18.27
C THR A 623 -30.71 -42.59 19.28
N PRO A 624 -30.87 -42.81 20.60
CA PRO A 624 -30.43 -41.87 21.65
C PRO A 624 -28.91 -41.79 21.80
N SER A 625 -28.18 -42.71 21.18
CA SER A 625 -26.72 -42.72 21.18
C SER A 625 -26.22 -42.34 19.80
N VAL A 626 -25.92 -41.06 19.59
CA VAL A 626 -24.83 -40.74 18.67
C VAL A 626 -23.60 -41.35 19.32
N THR A 627 -23.22 -42.57 18.94
CA THR A 627 -21.95 -43.17 19.36
C THR A 627 -20.87 -42.25 18.80
N VAL A 628 -20.40 -41.32 19.64
CA VAL A 628 -19.28 -40.43 19.33
C VAL A 628 -18.07 -41.33 19.22
N GLY A 629 -17.82 -41.86 18.03
CA GLY A 629 -16.68 -42.73 17.79
C GLY A 629 -15.36 -42.01 18.09
N ASP A 630 -14.30 -42.77 18.35
CA ASP A 630 -13.00 -42.21 18.73
C ASP A 630 -12.55 -41.08 17.78
N GLY A 631 -12.11 -39.98 18.39
CA GLY A 631 -11.63 -38.77 17.70
C GLY A 631 -12.70 -37.83 17.15
N CYS A 632 -13.98 -38.00 17.52
CA CYS A 632 -15.03 -37.00 17.27
C CYS A 632 -15.08 -35.98 18.42
N HIS A 633 -15.39 -34.73 18.11
CA HIS A 633 -15.67 -33.67 19.09
C HIS A 633 -17.08 -33.12 18.87
N VAL A 634 -17.74 -32.66 19.93
CA VAL A 634 -19.09 -32.10 19.87
C VAL A 634 -19.02 -30.61 20.11
N VAL A 635 -19.71 -29.84 19.26
CA VAL A 635 -19.90 -28.41 19.41
C VAL A 635 -21.39 -28.14 19.57
N ILE A 636 -21.77 -27.48 20.65
CA ILE A 636 -23.15 -27.12 20.96
C ILE A 636 -23.24 -25.59 20.97
N THR A 637 -24.12 -25.04 20.13
CA THR A 637 -24.37 -23.61 20.03
C THR A 637 -25.78 -23.26 20.45
N GLU A 638 -25.98 -22.01 20.88
CA GLU A 638 -27.32 -21.48 21.06
C GLU A 638 -28.08 -21.53 19.73
N LYS A 639 -29.29 -22.07 19.75
CA LYS A 639 -30.21 -21.97 18.62
C LYS A 639 -30.94 -20.63 18.71
N VAL A 640 -30.96 -19.90 17.61
CA VAL A 640 -31.70 -18.65 17.48
C VAL A 640 -32.90 -18.82 16.55
N ASP A 641 -33.94 -18.04 16.83
CA ASP A 641 -35.24 -18.10 16.18
C ASP A 641 -35.35 -17.01 15.12
N GLY A 642 -35.29 -17.41 13.85
CA GLY A 642 -35.31 -16.48 12.74
C GLY A 642 -35.66 -17.16 11.42
N ALA A 643 -35.39 -16.43 10.35
CA ALA A 643 -35.56 -16.92 9.00
C ALA A 643 -34.25 -17.53 8.49
N ASN A 644 -34.26 -18.83 8.22
CA ASN A 644 -33.09 -19.53 7.69
C ASN A 644 -32.61 -18.89 6.38
N MET A 645 -31.36 -18.44 6.38
CA MET A 645 -30.78 -17.64 5.31
C MET A 645 -29.46 -18.26 4.83
N GLY A 646 -29.26 -18.30 3.52
CA GLY A 646 -28.03 -18.74 2.88
C GLY A 646 -27.48 -17.72 1.89
N PHE A 647 -26.17 -17.50 1.89
CA PHE A 647 -25.45 -16.62 0.96
C PHE A 647 -24.50 -17.42 0.09
N SER A 648 -24.52 -17.17 -1.21
CA SER A 648 -23.62 -17.79 -2.20
C SER A 648 -23.30 -16.80 -3.33
N LEU A 649 -22.33 -17.10 -4.19
CA LEU A 649 -22.03 -16.24 -5.34
C LEU A 649 -22.75 -16.71 -6.60
N SER A 650 -23.03 -15.78 -7.52
CA SER A 650 -23.36 -16.11 -8.91
C SER A 650 -22.15 -16.71 -9.65
N ALA A 651 -22.39 -17.41 -10.76
CA ALA A 651 -21.34 -18.07 -11.54
C ALA A 651 -20.26 -17.10 -12.03
N ASP A 652 -20.66 -15.88 -12.40
CA ASP A 652 -19.82 -14.78 -12.89
C ASP A 652 -19.23 -13.92 -11.75
N ARG A 653 -19.50 -14.26 -10.47
CA ARG A 653 -19.05 -13.54 -9.27
C ARG A 653 -19.56 -12.10 -9.14
N THR A 654 -20.54 -11.69 -9.94
CA THR A 654 -21.04 -10.31 -9.90
C THR A 654 -22.05 -10.08 -8.77
N GLN A 655 -22.77 -11.12 -8.37
CA GLN A 655 -23.87 -11.03 -7.40
C GLN A 655 -23.68 -11.98 -6.21
N ILE A 656 -24.14 -11.51 -5.05
CA ILE A 656 -24.38 -12.36 -3.89
C ILE A 656 -25.83 -12.83 -3.98
N LEU A 657 -26.01 -14.12 -4.18
CA LEU A 657 -27.31 -14.78 -4.22
C LEU A 657 -27.75 -15.13 -2.80
N VAL A 658 -28.96 -14.70 -2.44
CA VAL A 658 -29.53 -14.90 -1.11
C VAL A 658 -30.72 -15.83 -1.16
N GLN A 659 -30.68 -16.91 -0.41
CA GLN A 659 -31.75 -17.88 -0.30
C GLN A 659 -32.41 -17.85 1.08
N ASN A 660 -33.74 -17.83 1.11
CA ASN A 660 -34.51 -18.18 2.30
C ASN A 660 -35.02 -19.61 2.14
N ARG A 661 -34.49 -20.52 2.96
CA ARG A 661 -34.84 -21.95 3.01
C ARG A 661 -34.84 -22.65 1.65
N SER A 662 -35.91 -22.53 0.87
CA SER A 662 -36.14 -23.22 -0.41
C SER A 662 -36.33 -22.31 -1.63
N HIS A 663 -36.15 -20.99 -1.51
CA HIS A 663 -36.25 -20.05 -2.64
C HIS A 663 -35.27 -18.88 -2.49
N TYR A 664 -34.92 -18.23 -3.61
CA TYR A 664 -34.11 -16.99 -3.59
C TYR A 664 -34.97 -15.79 -3.21
N VAL A 665 -34.39 -14.85 -2.46
CA VAL A 665 -35.06 -13.64 -1.96
C VAL A 665 -34.23 -12.40 -2.24
N ASN A 666 -34.91 -11.25 -2.27
CA ASN A 666 -34.31 -9.93 -2.41
C ASN A 666 -35.06 -8.92 -1.50
N PRO A 667 -34.61 -7.66 -1.40
CA PRO A 667 -35.25 -6.69 -0.51
C PRO A 667 -36.73 -6.39 -0.80
N ALA A 668 -37.22 -6.68 -2.01
CA ALA A 668 -38.61 -6.52 -2.39
C ALA A 668 -39.46 -7.78 -2.16
N SER A 669 -38.85 -8.92 -1.81
CA SER A 669 -39.58 -10.19 -1.65
C SER A 669 -40.54 -10.20 -0.46
N HIS A 670 -40.16 -9.60 0.68
CA HIS A 670 -40.98 -9.52 1.89
C HIS A 670 -40.48 -8.38 2.79
N GLU A 671 -41.35 -7.84 3.66
CA GLU A 671 -41.01 -6.71 4.54
C GLU A 671 -39.79 -6.97 5.43
N GLN A 672 -39.66 -8.19 5.97
CA GLN A 672 -38.51 -8.63 6.77
C GLN A 672 -37.15 -8.53 6.04
N PHE A 673 -37.13 -8.53 4.70
CA PHE A 673 -35.91 -8.46 3.89
C PHE A 673 -35.59 -7.04 3.41
N ARG A 674 -36.40 -6.02 3.75
CA ARG A 674 -36.13 -4.63 3.32
C ARG A 674 -34.71 -4.15 3.69
N ARG A 675 -34.20 -4.59 4.85
CA ARG A 675 -32.85 -4.26 5.35
C ARG A 675 -31.72 -5.09 4.72
N LEU A 676 -32.05 -6.11 3.94
CA LEU A 676 -31.09 -7.05 3.35
C LEU A 676 -30.12 -6.34 2.41
N GLY A 677 -30.59 -5.40 1.58
CA GLY A 677 -29.74 -4.69 0.63
C GLY A 677 -28.62 -3.90 1.33
N SER A 678 -28.97 -3.10 2.33
CA SER A 678 -27.99 -2.36 3.14
C SER A 678 -27.06 -3.26 3.94
N TRP A 679 -27.54 -4.41 4.41
CA TRP A 679 -26.72 -5.36 5.14
C TRP A 679 -25.70 -6.03 4.21
N ILE A 680 -26.13 -6.49 3.03
CA ILE A 680 -25.21 -7.07 2.03
C ILE A 680 -24.14 -6.06 1.63
N GLU A 681 -24.50 -4.80 1.38
CA GLU A 681 -23.51 -3.81 0.96
C GLU A 681 -22.45 -3.57 2.04
N ARG A 682 -22.87 -3.44 3.31
CA ARG A 682 -21.95 -3.32 4.45
C ARG A 682 -21.01 -4.51 4.57
N HIS A 683 -21.54 -5.73 4.40
CA HIS A 683 -20.78 -6.98 4.55
C HIS A 683 -20.27 -7.55 3.23
N ARG A 684 -20.28 -6.78 2.13
CA ARG A 684 -19.96 -7.29 0.79
C ARG A 684 -18.54 -7.84 0.74
N ALA A 685 -17.58 -7.07 1.24
CA ALA A 685 -16.17 -7.48 1.29
C ALA A 685 -15.99 -8.74 2.15
N ASP A 686 -16.71 -8.82 3.27
CA ASP A 686 -16.68 -9.95 4.19
C ASP A 686 -17.23 -11.23 3.54
N LEU A 687 -18.40 -11.14 2.91
CA LEU A 687 -19.03 -12.24 2.18
C LEU A 687 -18.16 -12.72 1.02
N MET A 688 -17.57 -11.80 0.25
CA MET A 688 -16.64 -12.15 -0.82
C MET A 688 -15.41 -12.89 -0.28
N ARG A 689 -14.84 -12.46 0.86
CA ARG A 689 -13.72 -13.14 1.50
C ARG A 689 -14.03 -14.58 1.89
N VAL A 690 -15.26 -14.83 2.34
CA VAL A 690 -15.72 -16.16 2.79
C VAL A 690 -16.11 -17.05 1.60
N LEU A 691 -16.76 -16.48 0.58
CA LEU A 691 -17.38 -17.25 -0.51
C LEU A 691 -16.50 -17.39 -1.76
N ASP A 692 -15.71 -16.37 -2.14
CA ASP A 692 -14.86 -16.37 -3.36
C ASP A 692 -13.50 -17.05 -3.11
N ARG A 693 -13.58 -18.27 -2.60
CA ARG A 693 -12.43 -19.07 -2.14
C ARG A 693 -11.89 -20.00 -3.21
N ASP A 694 -12.70 -20.33 -4.21
CA ASP A 694 -12.33 -21.22 -5.30
C ASP A 694 -12.32 -20.46 -6.63
N PRO A 695 -11.13 -20.24 -7.24
CA PRO A 695 -11.03 -19.51 -8.50
C PRO A 695 -11.70 -20.23 -9.67
N LEU A 696 -12.00 -21.53 -9.55
CA LEU A 696 -12.58 -22.35 -10.61
C LEU A 696 -14.06 -22.69 -10.38
N PHE A 697 -14.57 -22.49 -9.17
CA PHE A 697 -15.97 -22.75 -8.83
C PHE A 697 -16.55 -21.68 -7.91
N ALA A 698 -16.94 -20.53 -8.50
CA ALA A 698 -17.51 -19.38 -7.78
C ALA A 698 -18.66 -19.76 -6.82
N GLN A 699 -19.55 -20.65 -7.25
CA GLN A 699 -20.75 -21.04 -6.50
C GLN A 699 -20.49 -22.12 -5.44
N ARG A 700 -19.23 -22.53 -5.22
CA ARG A 700 -18.89 -23.71 -4.39
C ARG A 700 -19.40 -23.62 -2.96
N TYR A 701 -19.32 -22.45 -2.35
CA TYR A 701 -19.61 -22.27 -0.93
C TYR A 701 -20.97 -21.61 -0.70
N VAL A 702 -21.66 -22.07 0.35
CA VAL A 702 -22.90 -21.46 0.83
C VAL A 702 -22.78 -21.22 2.33
N LEU A 703 -22.78 -19.95 2.75
CA LEU A 703 -22.76 -19.55 4.16
C LEU A 703 -24.20 -19.52 4.67
N PHE A 704 -24.49 -20.32 5.70
CA PHE A 704 -25.80 -20.42 6.33
C PHE A 704 -25.82 -19.75 7.70
N GLY A 705 -26.96 -19.14 7.98
CA GLY A 705 -27.25 -18.49 9.25
C GLY A 705 -28.74 -18.23 9.44
N GLU A 706 -29.06 -17.50 10.49
CA GLU A 706 -30.42 -17.04 10.75
C GLU A 706 -30.52 -15.53 10.53
N TRP A 707 -31.55 -15.11 9.81
CA TRP A 707 -31.92 -13.71 9.61
C TRP A 707 -32.93 -13.30 10.66
N LEU A 708 -32.58 -12.29 11.45
CA LEU A 708 -33.19 -11.97 12.73
C LEU A 708 -33.83 -10.58 12.76
N VAL A 709 -34.18 -10.01 11.60
CA VAL A 709 -34.87 -8.71 11.55
C VAL A 709 -36.27 -8.80 12.13
N ALA A 710 -37.01 -9.84 11.77
CA ALA A 710 -38.37 -10.07 12.23
C ALA A 710 -38.37 -10.80 13.58
N THR A 711 -39.22 -10.37 14.50
CA THR A 711 -39.60 -11.18 15.66
C THR A 711 -40.49 -12.32 15.18
N HIS A 712 -40.02 -13.55 15.36
CA HIS A 712 -40.80 -14.75 15.09
C HIS A 712 -41.58 -15.15 16.35
N SER A 713 -40.96 -15.91 17.24
CA SER A 713 -41.52 -16.31 18.54
C SER A 713 -40.77 -15.65 19.70
N ILE A 714 -39.49 -15.32 19.53
CA ILE A 714 -38.68 -14.62 20.54
C ILE A 714 -38.38 -13.19 20.08
N ALA A 715 -38.71 -12.22 20.93
CA ALA A 715 -38.37 -10.80 20.74
C ALA A 715 -36.95 -10.53 21.24
N TYR A 716 -35.98 -10.58 20.33
CA TYR A 716 -34.58 -10.34 20.69
C TYR A 716 -34.30 -8.87 20.90
N SER A 717 -33.60 -8.54 21.99
CA SER A 717 -33.28 -7.16 22.40
C SER A 717 -31.78 -6.82 22.39
N LEU A 718 -30.91 -7.82 22.27
CA LEU A 718 -29.45 -7.70 22.39
C LEU A 718 -28.72 -8.35 21.19
N LEU A 719 -29.28 -8.30 19.99
CA LEU A 719 -28.64 -8.88 18.81
C LEU A 719 -27.37 -8.10 18.42
N PRO A 720 -26.24 -8.76 18.14
CA PRO A 720 -25.04 -8.06 17.71
C PRO A 720 -25.10 -7.64 16.23
N ASP A 721 -25.96 -8.28 15.43
CA ASP A 721 -26.26 -7.94 14.03
C ASP A 721 -27.56 -8.66 13.59
N TRP A 722 -28.08 -8.32 12.41
CA TRP A 722 -29.30 -8.90 11.82
C TRP A 722 -29.13 -10.32 11.26
N PHE A 723 -27.89 -10.79 11.11
CA PHE A 723 -27.57 -12.13 10.63
C PHE A 723 -26.56 -12.79 11.54
N LEU A 724 -26.86 -14.02 11.97
CA LEU A 724 -25.92 -14.86 12.71
C LEU A 724 -25.58 -16.11 11.90
N ALA A 725 -24.33 -16.21 11.46
CA ALA A 725 -23.81 -17.38 10.78
C ALA A 725 -23.71 -18.57 11.73
N PHE A 726 -24.00 -19.77 11.24
CA PHE A 726 -23.84 -21.00 12.03
C PHE A 726 -23.20 -22.17 11.27
N ASP A 727 -23.29 -22.22 9.94
CA ASP A 727 -22.72 -23.32 9.14
C ASP A 727 -22.22 -22.81 7.77
N LEU A 728 -21.27 -23.55 7.18
CA LEU A 728 -20.79 -23.33 5.82
C LEU A 728 -20.82 -24.65 5.06
N TYR A 729 -21.47 -24.67 3.90
CA TYR A 729 -21.56 -25.84 3.04
C TYR A 729 -20.60 -25.73 1.85
N ASP A 730 -19.84 -26.80 1.61
CA ASP A 730 -18.99 -26.98 0.43
C ASP A 730 -19.68 -27.94 -0.55
N ARG A 731 -20.18 -27.40 -1.66
CA ARG A 731 -20.87 -28.16 -2.71
C ARG A 731 -19.96 -29.15 -3.45
N SER A 732 -18.68 -28.83 -3.59
CA SER A 732 -17.72 -29.70 -4.29
C SER A 732 -17.50 -30.99 -3.50
N LEU A 733 -17.32 -30.86 -2.19
CA LEU A 733 -17.05 -31.99 -1.30
C LEU A 733 -18.32 -32.63 -0.74
N GLU A 734 -19.47 -31.98 -0.92
CA GLU A 734 -20.78 -32.30 -0.32
C GLU A 734 -20.71 -32.39 1.21
N ARG A 735 -20.04 -31.42 1.84
CA ARG A 735 -19.72 -31.45 3.28
C ARG A 735 -19.96 -30.11 3.94
N TRP A 736 -20.22 -30.18 5.24
CA TRP A 736 -20.26 -29.01 6.12
C TRP A 736 -18.89 -28.81 6.76
N ALA A 737 -18.42 -27.56 6.75
CA ALA A 737 -17.21 -27.18 7.48
C ALA A 737 -17.43 -27.28 9.00
N ASP A 738 -16.41 -27.71 9.73
CA ASP A 738 -16.45 -27.72 11.19
C ASP A 738 -16.44 -26.30 11.78
N ARG A 739 -16.72 -26.18 13.08
CA ARG A 739 -16.83 -24.88 13.75
C ARG A 739 -15.55 -24.08 13.64
N ARG A 740 -14.41 -24.71 13.89
CA ARG A 740 -13.09 -24.06 13.88
C ARG A 740 -12.74 -23.50 12.50
N THR A 741 -13.06 -24.23 11.43
CA THR A 741 -12.85 -23.74 10.05
C THR A 741 -13.72 -22.52 9.78
N LEU A 742 -15.00 -22.55 10.19
CA LEU A 742 -15.90 -21.42 10.01
C LEU A 742 -15.44 -20.18 10.80
N GLU A 743 -14.98 -20.35 12.04
CA GLU A 743 -14.41 -19.26 12.85
C GLU A 743 -13.18 -18.65 12.19
N ALA A 744 -12.23 -19.47 11.75
CA ALA A 744 -11.05 -18.98 11.04
C ALA A 744 -11.41 -18.24 9.74
N LEU A 745 -12.47 -18.66 9.05
CA LEU A 745 -12.98 -17.99 7.85
C LEU A 745 -13.66 -16.65 8.14
N LEU A 746 -14.23 -16.48 9.34
CA LEU A 746 -14.90 -15.26 9.78
C LEU A 746 -14.01 -14.37 10.67
N GLU A 747 -12.79 -14.81 10.99
CA GLU A 747 -11.84 -14.01 11.76
C GLU A 747 -11.48 -12.72 11.02
N GLY A 748 -11.74 -11.58 11.65
CA GLY A 748 -11.52 -10.25 11.06
C GLY A 748 -12.63 -9.75 10.13
N THR A 749 -13.80 -10.41 10.09
CA THR A 749 -15.03 -9.85 9.48
C THR A 749 -16.00 -9.38 10.55
N ASP A 750 -16.96 -8.56 10.14
CA ASP A 750 -18.04 -8.10 11.01
C ASP A 750 -19.22 -9.08 11.06
N ILE A 751 -19.22 -10.13 10.22
CA ILE A 751 -20.22 -11.20 10.24
C ILE A 751 -20.11 -11.99 11.56
N ARG A 752 -21.20 -11.98 12.34
CA ARG A 752 -21.25 -12.60 13.67
C ARG A 752 -21.66 -14.06 13.59
N LEU A 753 -21.10 -14.86 14.50
CA LEU A 753 -21.41 -16.28 14.66
C LEU A 753 -22.39 -16.51 15.82
N VAL A 754 -23.21 -17.54 15.71
CA VAL A 754 -23.94 -18.07 16.88
C VAL A 754 -22.96 -18.48 17.99
N PRO A 755 -23.30 -18.24 19.27
CA PRO A 755 -22.38 -18.46 20.38
C PRO A 755 -22.27 -19.94 20.70
N VAL A 756 -21.05 -20.38 20.98
CA VAL A 756 -20.78 -21.72 21.53
C VAL A 756 -21.18 -21.74 23.00
N LEU A 757 -21.98 -22.74 23.36
CA LEU A 757 -22.35 -23.06 24.74
C LEU A 757 -21.44 -24.15 25.29
N HIS A 758 -20.99 -25.08 24.44
CA HIS A 758 -20.09 -26.16 24.84
C HIS A 758 -19.28 -26.72 23.68
N GLU A 759 -18.06 -27.14 23.99
CA GLU A 759 -17.17 -27.87 23.10
C GLU A 759 -16.52 -29.03 23.88
N GLY A 760 -16.64 -30.26 23.39
CA GLY A 760 -16.05 -31.43 24.04
C GLY A 760 -16.86 -32.70 23.85
N ARG A 761 -17.15 -33.41 24.94
CA ARG A 761 -17.97 -34.64 24.89
C ARG A 761 -19.43 -34.33 24.57
N MET A 762 -20.15 -35.33 24.04
CA MET A 762 -21.61 -35.25 23.94
C MET A 762 -22.24 -35.08 25.32
N TRP A 763 -23.20 -34.16 25.42
CA TRP A 763 -24.02 -33.98 26.61
C TRP A 763 -25.02 -35.12 26.76
N THR A 764 -25.29 -35.48 28.01
CA THR A 764 -26.36 -36.44 28.35
C THR A 764 -27.73 -35.82 28.06
N GLU A 765 -28.77 -36.65 28.02
CA GLU A 765 -30.14 -36.16 27.86
C GLU A 765 -30.52 -35.12 28.92
N GLU A 766 -30.15 -35.34 30.18
CA GLU A 766 -30.42 -34.40 31.27
C GLU A 766 -29.66 -33.08 31.08
N GLU A 767 -28.40 -33.13 30.68
CA GLU A 767 -27.61 -31.92 30.39
C GLU A 767 -28.21 -31.11 29.23
N LEU A 768 -28.71 -31.78 28.18
CA LEU A 768 -29.41 -31.11 27.08
C LEU A 768 -30.75 -30.50 27.51
N ARG A 769 -31.50 -31.15 28.41
CA ARG A 769 -32.73 -30.60 29.01
C ARG A 769 -32.44 -29.36 29.85
N GLN A 770 -31.37 -29.37 30.64
CA GLN A 770 -30.98 -28.20 31.43
C GLN A 770 -30.42 -27.07 30.55
N ALA A 771 -29.73 -27.39 29.46
CA ALA A 771 -29.17 -26.40 28.55
C ALA A 771 -30.23 -25.48 27.93
N VAL A 772 -31.42 -25.99 27.61
CA VAL A 772 -32.51 -25.18 27.04
C VAL A 772 -33.19 -24.26 28.07
N LEU A 773 -32.83 -24.36 29.35
CA LEU A 773 -33.29 -23.47 30.42
C LEU A 773 -32.26 -22.38 30.77
N GLN A 774 -31.07 -22.43 30.17
CA GLN A 774 -30.03 -21.43 30.42
C GLN A 774 -30.39 -20.08 29.80
N PRO A 775 -29.94 -18.95 30.39
CA PRO A 775 -30.16 -17.61 29.83
C PRO A 775 -29.59 -17.46 28.42
N SER A 776 -30.37 -16.85 27.52
CA SER A 776 -29.93 -16.46 26.19
C SER A 776 -28.95 -15.29 26.25
N LYS A 777 -28.04 -15.22 25.27
CA LYS A 777 -27.17 -14.05 25.09
C LYS A 777 -27.86 -12.88 24.40
N PHE A 778 -29.04 -13.09 23.81
CA PHE A 778 -29.67 -12.14 22.90
C PHE A 778 -30.94 -11.48 23.43
N TYR A 779 -31.44 -11.91 24.60
CA TYR A 779 -32.56 -11.28 25.30
C TYR A 779 -32.67 -11.75 26.76
N GLU A 780 -33.56 -11.13 27.52
CA GLU A 780 -33.86 -11.52 28.92
C GLU A 780 -34.82 -12.72 28.96
N GLY A 781 -34.27 -13.93 28.83
CA GLY A 781 -35.03 -15.17 28.90
C GLY A 781 -34.16 -16.41 28.65
N PRO A 782 -34.73 -17.62 28.70
CA PRO A 782 -34.00 -18.84 28.38
C PRO A 782 -33.68 -18.93 26.88
N VAL A 783 -32.69 -19.73 26.48
CA VAL A 783 -32.44 -20.01 25.06
C VAL A 783 -33.64 -20.67 24.39
N GLU A 784 -33.84 -20.44 23.09
CA GLU A 784 -34.85 -21.14 22.29
C GLU A 784 -34.63 -22.66 22.32
N GLY A 785 -33.36 -23.02 22.22
CA GLY A 785 -32.88 -24.37 22.09
C GLY A 785 -31.37 -24.40 21.88
N VAL A 786 -30.88 -25.59 21.60
CA VAL A 786 -29.47 -25.82 21.25
C VAL A 786 -29.35 -26.53 19.92
N TYR A 787 -28.32 -26.15 19.16
CA TYR A 787 -27.92 -26.81 17.93
C TYR A 787 -26.63 -27.58 18.20
N VAL A 788 -26.63 -28.87 17.89
CA VAL A 788 -25.57 -29.81 18.24
C VAL A 788 -24.92 -30.31 16.95
N LYS A 789 -23.60 -30.17 16.86
CA LYS A 789 -22.78 -30.69 15.78
C LYS A 789 -21.77 -31.69 16.32
N VAL A 790 -21.66 -32.85 15.67
CA VAL A 790 -20.56 -33.78 15.89
C VAL A 790 -19.58 -33.64 14.74
N GLU A 791 -18.33 -33.34 15.07
CA GLU A 791 -17.31 -32.90 14.13
C GLU A 791 -16.08 -33.83 14.21
N LYS A 792 -15.48 -34.14 13.06
CA LYS A 792 -14.31 -35.02 12.94
C LYS A 792 -13.46 -34.62 11.75
N GLN A 793 -12.16 -34.39 11.98
CA GLN A 793 -11.18 -34.10 10.92
C GLN A 793 -11.60 -32.95 9.97
N GLY A 794 -11.96 -31.78 10.50
CA GLY A 794 -12.24 -30.61 9.64
C GLY A 794 -13.67 -30.52 9.10
N ARG A 795 -14.58 -31.45 9.47
CA ARG A 795 -15.95 -31.49 8.93
C ARG A 795 -16.99 -31.89 9.98
N VAL A 796 -18.24 -31.52 9.73
CA VAL A 796 -19.41 -32.00 10.48
C VAL A 796 -19.86 -33.36 9.97
N VAL A 797 -20.07 -34.30 10.89
CA VAL A 797 -20.50 -35.68 10.64
C VAL A 797 -21.99 -35.84 10.90
N SER A 798 -22.50 -35.26 11.98
CA SER A 798 -23.94 -35.26 12.29
C SER A 798 -24.38 -33.95 12.92
N ARG A 799 -25.66 -33.64 12.79
CA ARG A 799 -26.30 -32.40 13.23
C ARG A 799 -27.62 -32.73 13.89
N GLY A 800 -27.93 -32.10 15.00
CA GLY A 800 -29.16 -32.28 15.75
C GLY A 800 -29.58 -31.00 16.45
N LYS A 801 -30.83 -30.94 16.91
CA LYS A 801 -31.35 -29.84 17.72
C LYS A 801 -32.14 -30.36 18.90
N VAL A 802 -32.21 -29.55 19.95
CA VAL A 802 -33.16 -29.69 21.05
C VAL A 802 -33.81 -28.32 21.23
N ALA A 803 -35.13 -28.26 21.21
CA ALA A 803 -35.89 -27.03 21.38
C ALA A 803 -36.72 -27.11 22.66
N ARG A 804 -36.85 -25.98 23.36
CA ARG A 804 -37.57 -25.87 24.63
C ARG A 804 -39.05 -26.26 24.48
N ALA A 805 -39.66 -26.83 25.52
CA ALA A 805 -41.00 -27.43 25.49
C ALA A 805 -42.13 -26.45 25.18
N ASP A 806 -42.08 -25.26 25.75
CA ASP A 806 -43.06 -24.18 25.59
C ASP A 806 -42.75 -23.26 24.40
N PHE A 807 -41.77 -23.63 23.57
CA PHE A 807 -41.50 -22.95 22.32
C PHE A 807 -42.45 -23.46 21.22
N ILE A 808 -43.25 -22.56 20.66
CA ILE A 808 -44.17 -22.88 19.56
C ILE A 808 -43.39 -22.94 18.25
N SER A 809 -43.15 -24.17 17.77
CA SER A 809 -42.64 -24.44 16.42
C SER A 809 -43.82 -24.40 15.44
N GLY A 810 -44.08 -23.25 14.78
CA GLY A 810 -45.20 -23.16 13.84
C GLY A 810 -45.21 -21.91 12.94
N ASN A 811 -45.39 -22.13 11.64
CA ASN A 811 -45.45 -21.08 10.60
C ASN A 811 -46.70 -20.16 10.68
N GLU A 812 -47.66 -20.44 11.56
CA GLU A 812 -48.98 -19.79 11.46
C GLU A 812 -49.12 -18.44 12.19
N HIS A 813 -48.15 -18.01 13.02
CA HIS A 813 -48.40 -16.90 13.96
C HIS A 813 -47.72 -15.55 13.66
N TRP A 814 -46.51 -15.51 13.09
CA TRP A 814 -45.80 -14.22 12.87
C TRP A 814 -46.12 -13.56 11.52
N SER A 815 -46.46 -14.34 10.49
CA SER A 815 -46.67 -13.84 9.11
C SER A 815 -48.07 -13.27 8.86
N LYS A 816 -49.02 -13.49 9.79
CA LYS A 816 -50.43 -13.06 9.67
C LYS A 816 -50.73 -11.72 10.39
N GLY A 817 -49.75 -11.12 11.08
CA GLY A 817 -49.86 -9.84 11.79
C GLY A 817 -48.88 -8.77 11.27
N PRO A 818 -48.94 -7.52 11.77
CA PRO A 818 -47.96 -6.49 11.42
C PRO A 818 -46.55 -6.92 11.86
N LEU A 819 -45.56 -6.73 10.98
CA LEU A 819 -44.18 -7.15 11.24
C LEU A 819 -43.62 -6.46 12.49
N GLN A 820 -43.28 -7.24 13.50
CA GLN A 820 -42.50 -6.78 14.66
C GLN A 820 -41.01 -6.96 14.37
N LEU A 821 -40.20 -5.98 14.78
CA LEU A 821 -38.77 -5.97 14.54
C LEU A 821 -38.02 -6.28 15.84
N ASN A 822 -37.00 -7.12 15.75
CA ASN A 822 -36.03 -7.28 16.84
C ASN A 822 -35.16 -6.02 16.98
N VAL A 823 -34.39 -5.94 18.07
CA VAL A 823 -33.51 -4.81 18.39
C VAL A 823 -32.04 -5.26 18.40
N LEU A 824 -31.18 -4.45 17.79
CA LEU A 824 -29.72 -4.63 17.89
C LEU A 824 -29.22 -4.03 19.20
N GLN A 825 -28.20 -4.65 19.77
CA GLN A 825 -27.44 -4.09 20.87
C GLN A 825 -26.72 -2.82 20.41
N HIS A 826 -27.09 -1.66 20.96
CA HIS A 826 -26.38 -0.41 20.73
C HIS A 826 -24.94 -0.54 21.24
N THR A 827 -23.97 -0.48 20.32
CA THR A 827 -22.57 -0.27 20.67
C THR A 827 -22.30 1.23 20.51
N GLU A 828 -21.84 1.92 21.57
CA GLU A 828 -21.56 3.37 21.61
C GLU A 828 -20.45 3.87 20.63
N ALA A 829 -20.20 3.17 19.52
CA ALA A 829 -19.06 3.44 18.64
C ALA A 829 -19.41 3.69 17.17
N GLN A 830 -20.69 3.85 16.76
CA GLN A 830 -21.02 3.90 15.33
C GLN A 830 -21.93 5.02 14.82
N ASP A 831 -22.37 5.96 15.66
CA ASP A 831 -23.10 7.15 15.19
C ASP A 831 -22.27 8.43 15.36
N THR A 832 -21.20 8.54 14.59
CA THR A 832 -20.65 9.82 14.11
C THR A 832 -20.20 9.64 12.66
N TYR A 833 -21.18 9.75 11.76
CA TYR A 833 -20.96 9.97 10.33
C TYR A 833 -21.14 11.45 10.01
#